data_AF-A0A2D7DFU8-F1
#
_entry.id   AF-A0A2D7DFU8-F1
#
_cell.length_a   1.000
_cell.length_b   1.000
_cell.length_c   1.000
_cell.angle_alpha   90.00
_cell.angle_beta   90.00
_cell.angle_gamma   90.00
#
_symmetry.space_group_name_H-M   'P 1'
#
loop_
_entity.id
_entity.type
_entity.pdbx_description
1 polymer ?
#
loop_
_entity_poly.entity_id
_entity_poly.type
_entity_poly.pdbx_seq_one_letter_code
_entity_poly.pdbx_strand_id
1 'polypeptide(L)'
;MRCSIQILLLIIGATPIVGLTQVGLPEKSRQNQFIWEKSSTPFIGLEQNALDSIFQSVVQSQNAITLALSLRTDSIPEEWSSIGPICDPSAVNLSCSHRYIQPGSGRFMLPTSLVPEAFSSGEWTLVINGEEWPLTPGIIIHTETSANAEAVTIGLRLELNNVTYERHLLLPVLGASSCPEPDLPPWPAVNENDPHWVGIFDNGETVTGQALVKIGTDGQFDRPLILLEGFDPNIGGHTPMYGFGDLNWEVIWNCDGTYNESLGGLGSMLESFLQEGFDLVFLDFEDGTRSIFQQAKLLQHVLEQCRDYRVASDPLVVVGPSMGGIVAREALRSMELEGIDHCVRLFAALDSPFRGAYLPIALQEAIAFFSEFSVDSHLLFQALLSPAASELLVGSPFHSSNIRSNLEAHQQQHGLPTRCMNIAVANSNPNVPNAAPALWYSATESFLGWDYVNIHLHGQPGNLTHPETEPDAPVIFEASLLNPSWGWGDPLVLDGMAWTDIDLFNFENLPGGTSTHMAKFKEALSLVGIEPDAYTSTSVYVPALSALDVPFEYPLSPTDIRFDHWSTEPVETSPAPHCNINQHLEFLWSHIVNGQPLMFESNSTDSIFCLGWQNPTQQMITGAAPTAESTGSIEIGTGFCNGPGEWPLFTCETSPCSPVIYLPEGRTMRIGDSMGDGASHAQFTIARGGTLVVNGTVHIGPHSTLLIEEGAELILEEGTLRVDPFGSIVQRPHSRIKTIGNGRIFLNGADAIWTNEGVVHLHSFDSLRVASELANQCGKIKFYGETGYTFLGDHSVLQIDGSPIAAVELILAEDAKRGAEGSGTCKLNHVNLHFHNNAEWHVGVKSRYNEVNANGYTPHHKLSFHNRMRWQGGTLQDMEIKASNGGIAGAILQNLVGLWCKAQFSNTGIRLDHCDFDHTSVQCENIEPHSWVAHCSFLDGWTDLPQLEVSESQSTLFLEENRFENHDIGLRLFHAQSTASCNAWEGNDTGVVLDTLSRLDAKSPYGKNEWIENGIHIQCHSAYMPLFQSGANQFGDANDALLLGTLHYPMDGDLTTGDIPHVVVQNGNMWPNATVNAPYMVPYLGLESSIDGASIHFLDPHPSENSCTLFTENQSDSNPKRDVLFESDTTSIRPHIFPNPANEKLHIHLGQWGESENLQFVIFDATGKRVYSSRATESKVNGVFTIPLQQLDIGWYTIHINVNGYPRLQKPFIIER
;
A
#
# COMPACT_ATOMS: atom_id res chain seq x y z
N MET A 1 16.33 70.17 29.66
CA MET A 1 16.47 71.42 28.85
C MET A 1 17.91 72.00 28.81
N ARG A 2 18.96 71.23 29.15
CA ARG A 2 20.38 71.48 28.80
C ARG A 2 21.18 70.16 28.98
N CYS A 3 20.73 69.08 28.33
CA CYS A 3 21.37 67.75 28.31
C CYS A 3 20.81 66.94 27.11
N SER A 4 20.77 67.58 25.94
CA SER A 4 20.21 67.04 24.69
C SER A 4 20.80 67.87 23.53
N ILE A 5 21.14 67.22 22.41
CA ILE A 5 21.66 67.83 21.16
C ILE A 5 23.06 68.50 21.29
N GLN A 6 24.12 67.73 20.98
CA GLN A 6 25.51 68.08 20.57
C GLN A 6 26.37 66.78 20.72
N ILE A 7 27.31 66.32 19.86
CA ILE A 7 27.90 66.71 18.54
C ILE A 7 28.35 65.41 17.80
N LEU A 8 28.45 65.43 16.47
CA LEU A 8 29.18 64.43 15.65
C LEU A 8 30.01 65.13 14.54
N LEU A 9 31.09 64.49 14.03
CA LEU A 9 32.00 64.75 12.85
C LEU A 9 33.44 64.20 13.13
N LEU A 10 34.48 64.05 12.27
CA LEU A 10 34.79 64.27 10.82
C LEU A 10 35.94 63.31 10.34
N ILE A 11 35.62 62.23 9.57
CA ILE A 11 36.37 61.57 8.44
C ILE A 11 37.88 61.11 8.49
N ILE A 12 38.14 59.98 7.78
CA ILE A 12 39.38 59.47 7.10
C ILE A 12 40.30 58.44 7.82
N GLY A 13 39.96 57.15 7.71
CA GLY A 13 40.56 56.21 6.72
C GLY A 13 41.96 55.58 6.94
N ALA A 14 42.03 54.25 6.89
CA ALA A 14 43.27 53.46 6.75
C ALA A 14 43.05 52.14 5.97
N THR A 15 44.13 51.56 5.41
CA THR A 15 44.13 50.25 4.69
C THR A 15 44.45 49.07 5.62
N PRO A 16 43.95 47.85 5.34
CA PRO A 16 44.13 46.70 6.22
C PRO A 16 45.58 46.19 6.31
N ILE A 17 45.94 45.66 7.48
CA ILE A 17 47.17 44.89 7.73
C ILE A 17 46.77 43.42 7.91
N VAL A 18 47.51 42.50 7.28
CA VAL A 18 47.20 41.06 7.29
C VAL A 18 47.99 40.35 8.39
N GLY A 19 47.30 39.67 9.31
CA GLY A 19 47.93 38.83 10.33
C GLY A 19 47.00 38.38 11.47
N LEU A 20 46.16 37.37 11.20
CA LEU A 20 45.41 36.53 12.16
C LEU A 20 44.80 37.17 13.43
N THR A 21 44.45 38.45 13.34
CA THR A 21 43.51 39.14 14.24
C THR A 21 42.40 39.72 13.37
N GLN A 22 41.15 39.34 13.61
CA GLN A 22 40.02 39.95 12.90
C GLN A 22 39.81 41.36 13.45
N VAL A 23 40.01 42.35 12.58
CA VAL A 23 39.67 43.76 12.82
C VAL A 23 38.24 43.95 12.30
N GLY A 24 37.26 43.60 13.15
CA GLY A 24 35.85 43.53 12.79
C GLY A 24 35.15 44.90 12.81
N LEU A 25 34.12 45.07 11.99
CA LEU A 25 33.22 46.24 12.03
C LEU A 25 32.13 46.04 13.11
N PRO A 26 31.61 47.11 13.75
CA PRO A 26 30.63 46.98 14.84
C PRO A 26 29.36 46.19 14.48
N GLU A 27 28.91 46.29 13.22
CA GLU A 27 27.79 45.54 12.62
C GLU A 27 27.93 44.00 12.68
N LYS A 28 29.11 43.49 13.04
CA LYS A 28 29.42 42.06 13.18
C LYS A 28 29.72 41.62 14.62
N SER A 29 29.28 42.38 15.62
CA SER A 29 29.66 42.14 17.02
C SER A 29 28.43 41.79 17.87
N ARG A 30 28.50 40.69 18.65
CA ARG A 30 27.48 40.23 19.61
C ARG A 30 27.40 41.16 20.84
N GLN A 31 27.08 42.44 20.64
CA GLN A 31 27.21 43.50 21.65
C GLN A 31 25.93 44.29 21.86
N ASN A 32 25.40 44.26 23.09
CA ASN A 32 24.26 45.06 23.54
C ASN A 32 24.70 46.46 24.00
N GLN A 33 25.52 47.20 23.24
CA GLN A 33 26.12 48.48 23.69
C GLN A 33 26.27 49.53 22.57
N PHE A 34 25.19 50.30 22.41
CA PHE A 34 25.00 51.51 21.58
C PHE A 34 26.23 52.41 21.34
N ILE A 35 27.14 52.51 22.32
CA ILE A 35 28.34 53.37 22.28
C ILE A 35 29.46 52.77 21.41
N TRP A 36 29.47 51.45 21.17
CA TRP A 36 30.42 50.82 20.24
C TRP A 36 29.93 50.92 18.80
N GLU A 37 28.68 50.53 18.56
CA GLU A 37 27.95 50.66 17.28
C GLU A 37 28.14 52.05 16.67
N LYS A 38 27.78 53.10 17.44
CA LYS A 38 27.90 54.51 17.07
C LYS A 38 29.28 54.96 16.63
N SER A 39 30.33 54.34 17.12
CA SER A 39 31.71 54.82 16.90
C SER A 39 32.28 54.44 15.53
N SER A 40 31.61 53.54 14.78
CA SER A 40 32.12 52.90 13.55
C SER A 40 33.55 52.35 13.68
N THR A 41 34.04 52.21 14.91
CA THR A 41 35.45 51.96 15.23
C THR A 41 35.66 50.45 15.26
N PRO A 42 36.64 49.91 14.52
CA PRO A 42 36.87 48.48 14.51
C PRO A 42 37.18 47.91 15.88
N PHE A 43 36.94 46.61 16.04
CA PHE A 43 37.28 45.88 17.26
C PHE A 43 38.29 44.76 17.00
N ILE A 44 39.10 44.50 18.02
CA ILE A 44 39.98 43.34 18.15
C ILE A 44 39.17 42.29 18.92
N GLY A 45 38.73 41.27 18.21
CA GLY A 45 37.87 40.18 18.71
C GLY A 45 37.53 39.21 17.57
N LEU A 46 36.43 38.46 17.72
CA LEU A 46 35.87 37.63 16.64
C LEU A 46 34.53 38.19 16.16
N GLU A 47 34.22 37.98 14.89
CA GLU A 47 32.88 38.24 14.34
C GLU A 47 31.83 37.32 14.99
N GLN A 48 30.60 37.81 15.13
CA GLN A 48 29.50 37.18 15.90
C GLN A 48 29.37 35.67 15.64
N ASN A 49 29.18 35.23 14.40
CA ASN A 49 28.97 33.80 14.08
C ASN A 49 30.13 32.90 14.57
N ALA A 50 31.37 33.41 14.59
CA ALA A 50 32.53 32.68 15.09
C ALA A 50 32.62 32.69 16.64
N LEU A 51 32.20 33.79 17.28
CA LEU A 51 32.05 33.87 18.73
C LEU A 51 30.95 32.91 19.22
N ASP A 52 29.80 32.93 18.55
CA ASP A 52 28.59 32.19 18.91
C ASP A 52 28.82 30.67 18.79
N SER A 53 29.43 30.23 17.68
CA SER A 53 29.84 28.83 17.47
C SER A 53 30.83 28.33 18.55
N ILE A 54 31.79 29.16 18.97
CA ILE A 54 32.73 28.79 20.05
C ILE A 54 32.04 28.80 21.41
N PHE A 55 31.16 29.77 21.69
CA PHE A 55 30.36 29.80 22.90
C PHE A 55 29.50 28.52 23.01
N GLN A 56 28.80 28.13 21.96
CA GLN A 56 27.97 26.93 21.93
C GLN A 56 28.81 25.66 22.10
N SER A 57 29.86 25.49 21.29
CA SER A 57 30.75 24.32 21.37
C SER A 57 31.32 24.11 22.77
N VAL A 58 31.68 25.18 23.48
CA VAL A 58 32.21 25.09 24.86
C VAL A 58 31.10 24.91 25.91
N VAL A 59 29.95 25.56 25.77
CA VAL A 59 28.81 25.40 26.67
C VAL A 59 28.34 23.94 26.65
N GLN A 60 28.13 23.36 25.46
CA GLN A 60 27.71 21.97 25.29
C GLN A 60 28.79 20.97 25.74
N SER A 61 30.04 21.11 25.28
CA SER A 61 31.09 20.10 25.57
C SER A 61 31.71 20.19 26.97
N GLN A 62 31.57 21.33 27.68
CA GLN A 62 32.22 21.54 28.98
C GLN A 62 31.30 22.03 30.09
N ASN A 63 30.02 22.32 29.82
CA ASN A 63 29.08 22.93 30.77
C ASN A 63 29.74 24.13 31.48
N ALA A 64 30.01 25.19 30.73
CA ALA A 64 30.69 26.38 31.25
C ALA A 64 30.15 27.65 30.61
N ILE A 65 29.71 28.59 31.45
CA ILE A 65 29.37 29.95 31.07
C ILE A 65 30.64 30.60 30.52
N THR A 66 30.62 30.82 29.22
CA THR A 66 31.73 31.37 28.44
C THR A 66 31.73 32.88 28.42
N LEU A 67 32.92 33.45 28.61
CA LEU A 67 33.18 34.88 28.62
C LEU A 67 34.20 35.22 27.52
N ALA A 68 34.05 36.39 26.90
CA ALA A 68 35.00 36.94 25.93
C ALA A 68 35.20 38.44 26.16
N LEU A 69 36.45 38.92 26.04
CA LEU A 69 36.78 40.35 26.15
C LEU A 69 37.19 40.90 24.77
N SER A 70 36.37 41.79 24.21
CA SER A 70 36.70 42.51 22.97
C SER A 70 37.28 43.89 23.28
N LEU A 71 38.19 44.41 22.45
CA LEU A 71 38.84 45.72 22.60
C LEU A 71 38.65 46.61 21.37
N ARG A 72 38.34 47.88 21.57
CA ARG A 72 38.19 48.90 20.53
C ARG A 72 39.55 49.36 20.03
N THR A 73 39.74 49.52 18.71
CA THR A 73 41.05 49.95 18.17
C THR A 73 41.42 51.38 18.56
N ASP A 74 40.43 52.25 18.71
CA ASP A 74 40.60 53.67 19.00
C ASP A 74 39.83 54.09 20.27
N SER A 75 40.21 55.23 20.83
CA SER A 75 39.55 55.80 22.02
C SER A 75 38.17 56.36 21.67
N ILE A 76 37.23 56.32 22.63
CA ILE A 76 36.03 57.17 22.57
C ILE A 76 36.50 58.64 22.49
N PRO A 77 35.96 59.48 21.57
CA PRO A 77 36.28 60.91 21.52
C PRO A 77 35.98 61.60 22.86
N GLU A 78 36.87 62.48 23.33
CA GLU A 78 36.72 63.14 24.65
C GLU A 78 35.33 63.80 24.82
N GLU A 79 34.77 64.34 23.73
CA GLU A 79 33.45 64.96 23.66
C GLU A 79 32.33 64.01 24.15
N TRP A 80 32.39 62.72 23.78
CA TRP A 80 31.35 61.73 24.10
C TRP A 80 31.40 61.26 25.56
N SER A 81 32.56 61.34 26.22
CA SER A 81 32.69 61.04 27.65
C SER A 81 31.86 61.97 28.56
N SER A 82 31.34 63.09 28.01
CA SER A 82 30.53 64.07 28.73
C SER A 82 29.02 63.80 28.68
N ILE A 83 28.55 62.83 27.89
CA ILE A 83 27.13 62.68 27.53
C ILE A 83 26.30 62.05 28.66
N GLY A 84 26.88 61.20 29.51
CA GLY A 84 26.20 60.68 30.71
C GLY A 84 26.94 59.53 31.39
N PRO A 85 26.43 59.03 32.55
CA PRO A 85 27.05 57.92 33.29
C PRO A 85 27.01 56.55 32.58
N ILE A 86 26.36 56.47 31.41
CA ILE A 86 26.36 55.30 30.53
C ILE A 86 27.64 55.28 29.66
N CYS A 87 28.27 56.45 29.45
CA CYS A 87 29.50 56.62 28.67
C CYS A 87 30.75 56.29 29.49
N ASP A 88 30.91 55.02 29.87
CA ASP A 88 32.18 54.50 30.36
C ASP A 88 33.26 54.69 29.27
N PRO A 89 34.38 55.40 29.53
CA PRO A 89 35.46 55.58 28.58
C PRO A 89 36.24 54.28 28.28
N SER A 90 35.92 53.16 28.93
CA SER A 90 36.55 51.86 28.69
C SER A 90 36.54 51.46 27.22
N ALA A 91 37.73 51.03 26.75
CA ALA A 91 37.90 50.49 25.41
C ALA A 91 37.47 49.01 25.31
N VAL A 92 37.14 48.34 26.42
CA VAL A 92 36.78 46.91 26.42
C VAL A 92 35.31 46.64 26.73
N ASN A 93 34.76 45.61 26.08
CA ASN A 93 33.45 45.07 26.39
C ASN A 93 33.55 43.57 26.70
N LEU A 94 32.67 43.10 27.58
CA LEU A 94 32.55 41.71 28.01
C LEU A 94 31.30 41.10 27.37
N SER A 95 31.48 40.04 26.59
CA SER A 95 30.39 39.23 26.04
C SER A 95 30.27 37.93 26.84
N CYS A 96 29.04 37.45 27.02
CA CYS A 96 28.69 36.25 27.76
C CYS A 96 27.78 35.37 26.89
N SER A 97 27.89 34.05 26.99
CA SER A 97 26.94 33.12 26.36
C SER A 97 25.55 33.10 27.01
N HIS A 98 25.45 33.59 28.25
CA HIS A 98 24.25 33.50 29.07
C HIS A 98 23.65 34.88 29.36
N ARG A 99 22.33 35.02 29.15
CA ARG A 99 21.54 36.20 29.56
C ARG A 99 21.22 36.24 31.05
N TYR A 100 21.12 35.07 31.69
CA TYR A 100 20.72 34.86 33.08
C TYR A 100 21.53 33.70 33.67
N ILE A 101 21.47 33.49 34.99
CA ILE A 101 22.13 32.38 35.66
C ILE A 101 21.14 31.60 36.52
N GLN A 102 21.11 30.28 36.35
CA GLN A 102 20.29 29.38 37.17
C GLN A 102 20.82 29.28 38.62
N PRO A 103 19.95 29.17 39.63
CA PRO A 103 20.33 28.85 40.99
C PRO A 103 21.24 27.62 41.08
N GLY A 104 22.38 27.74 41.76
CA GLY A 104 23.41 26.70 41.86
C GLY A 104 24.46 26.72 40.73
N SER A 105 24.15 27.25 39.55
CA SER A 105 25.09 27.32 38.43
C SER A 105 26.18 28.37 38.66
N GLY A 106 27.40 28.08 38.22
CA GLY A 106 28.57 28.96 38.45
C GLY A 106 29.89 28.41 37.92
N ARG A 107 29.84 27.70 36.78
CA ARG A 107 31.02 27.21 36.06
C ARG A 107 31.39 28.25 35.00
N PHE A 108 32.51 28.94 35.17
CA PHE A 108 32.91 30.06 34.30
C PHE A 108 34.23 29.77 33.58
N MET A 109 34.35 30.16 32.31
CA MET A 109 35.61 30.05 31.57
C MET A 109 35.78 31.14 30.51
N LEU A 110 37.03 31.57 30.30
CA LEU A 110 37.50 32.27 29.10
C LEU A 110 38.16 31.24 28.16
N PRO A 111 37.54 30.84 27.04
CA PRO A 111 38.16 29.90 26.10
C PRO A 111 39.42 30.48 25.45
N THR A 112 40.47 29.68 25.31
CA THR A 112 41.76 30.14 24.73
C THR A 112 41.62 30.62 23.28
N SER A 113 40.63 30.11 22.53
CA SER A 113 40.28 30.55 21.19
C SER A 113 39.62 31.94 21.13
N LEU A 114 39.12 32.45 22.25
CA LEU A 114 38.51 33.79 22.38
C LEU A 114 39.47 34.83 22.99
N VAL A 115 40.75 34.47 23.13
CA VAL A 115 41.83 35.39 23.54
C VAL A 115 42.56 35.87 22.29
N PRO A 116 42.42 37.15 21.89
CA PRO A 116 43.23 37.72 20.80
C PRO A 116 44.73 37.60 21.08
N GLU A 117 45.54 37.42 20.03
CA GLU A 117 47.01 37.29 20.16
C GLU A 117 47.63 38.44 20.98
N ALA A 118 47.06 39.65 20.85
CA ALA A 118 47.45 40.83 21.62
C ALA A 118 47.35 40.69 23.16
N PHE A 119 46.50 39.79 23.68
CA PHE A 119 46.30 39.57 25.12
C PHE A 119 46.91 38.25 25.63
N SER A 120 47.58 37.49 24.75
CA SER A 120 48.20 36.19 25.06
C SER A 120 49.26 36.21 26.17
N SER A 121 49.74 37.39 26.56
CA SER A 121 50.79 37.61 27.55
C SER A 121 50.35 38.40 28.80
N GLY A 122 49.05 38.69 28.95
CA GLY A 122 48.51 39.37 30.14
C GLY A 122 48.02 38.42 31.22
N GLU A 123 47.94 38.92 32.46
CA GLU A 123 47.37 38.17 33.59
C GLU A 123 45.86 38.41 33.66
N TRP A 124 45.08 37.33 33.84
CA TRP A 124 43.62 37.36 33.82
C TRP A 124 43.02 37.07 35.20
N THR A 125 41.97 37.81 35.56
CA THR A 125 41.22 37.65 36.80
C THR A 125 39.71 37.68 36.51
N LEU A 126 38.99 36.69 37.02
CA LEU A 126 37.53 36.67 37.05
C LEU A 126 37.06 37.31 38.36
N VAL A 127 36.07 38.19 38.30
CA VAL A 127 35.52 38.89 39.47
C VAL A 127 34.04 38.55 39.60
N ILE A 128 33.61 37.94 40.70
CA ILE A 128 32.21 37.54 40.93
C ILE A 128 31.71 38.20 42.21
N ASN A 129 30.67 39.03 42.11
CA ASN A 129 30.11 39.80 43.25
C ASN A 129 31.17 40.62 44.04
N GLY A 130 32.29 40.98 43.40
CA GLY A 130 33.42 41.69 44.00
C GLY A 130 34.50 40.79 44.65
N GLU A 131 34.36 39.46 44.59
CA GLU A 131 35.42 38.50 44.96
C GLU A 131 36.28 38.17 43.74
N GLU A 132 37.61 38.15 43.89
CA GLU A 132 38.57 38.03 42.80
C GLU A 132 39.19 36.63 42.72
N TRP A 133 39.10 36.01 41.54
CA TRP A 133 39.52 34.63 41.26
C TRP A 133 40.57 34.64 40.13
N PRO A 134 41.78 34.08 40.32
CA PRO A 134 42.79 34.04 39.27
C PRO A 134 42.35 33.12 38.13
N LEU A 135 42.37 33.63 36.90
CA LEU A 135 41.85 32.95 35.71
C LEU A 135 42.99 32.56 34.76
N THR A 136 42.95 31.32 34.26
CA THR A 136 43.81 30.87 33.15
C THR A 136 42.90 30.57 31.96
N PRO A 137 43.13 31.15 30.76
CA PRO A 137 42.34 30.83 29.58
C PRO A 137 42.33 29.32 29.27
N GLY A 138 41.14 28.74 29.08
CA GLY A 138 40.94 27.30 28.92
C GLY A 138 40.85 26.49 30.23
N ILE A 139 40.75 27.14 31.39
CA ILE A 139 40.49 26.51 32.70
C ILE A 139 39.17 27.02 33.28
N ILE A 140 38.32 26.10 33.72
CA ILE A 140 37.03 26.39 34.37
C ILE A 140 37.24 26.80 35.83
N ILE A 141 36.60 27.89 36.24
CA ILE A 141 36.44 28.31 37.64
C ILE A 141 35.06 27.84 38.13
N HIS A 142 35.01 27.29 39.34
CA HIS A 142 33.78 26.76 39.95
C HIS A 142 33.36 27.61 41.14
N THR A 143 32.13 28.13 41.10
CA THR A 143 31.41 28.81 42.19
C THR A 143 29.97 28.31 42.24
N GLU A 144 29.24 28.62 43.32
CA GLU A 144 27.80 28.33 43.44
C GLU A 144 27.01 29.64 43.50
N THR A 145 26.05 29.85 42.59
CA THR A 145 25.11 30.98 42.67
C THR A 145 24.02 30.70 43.68
N SER A 146 23.80 31.61 44.64
CA SER A 146 22.80 31.42 45.68
C SER A 146 21.38 31.52 45.13
N ALA A 147 20.51 30.55 45.46
CA ALA A 147 19.09 30.54 45.11
C ALA A 147 18.25 31.68 45.74
N ASN A 148 18.86 32.54 46.57
CA ASN A 148 18.23 33.75 47.13
C ASN A 148 18.84 35.05 46.58
N ALA A 149 19.73 34.98 45.58
CA ALA A 149 20.23 36.16 44.88
C ALA A 149 19.22 36.56 43.78
N GLU A 150 19.02 37.86 43.57
CA GLU A 150 18.21 38.38 42.46
C GLU A 150 19.05 38.57 41.18
N ALA A 151 20.35 38.80 41.35
CA ALA A 151 21.33 38.96 40.27
C ALA A 151 22.76 38.68 40.76
N VAL A 152 23.68 38.46 39.82
CA VAL A 152 25.13 38.28 40.04
C VAL A 152 25.90 39.27 39.17
N THR A 153 26.91 39.95 39.71
CA THR A 153 27.87 40.70 38.90
C THR A 153 29.06 39.82 38.51
N ILE A 154 29.36 39.76 37.22
CA ILE A 154 30.50 39.02 36.66
C ILE A 154 31.37 39.99 35.89
N GLY A 155 32.62 40.12 36.32
CA GLY A 155 33.64 40.93 35.68
C GLY A 155 34.82 40.12 35.19
N LEU A 156 35.43 40.57 34.11
CA LEU A 156 36.64 40.01 33.55
C LEU A 156 37.70 41.12 33.49
N ARG A 157 38.81 40.90 34.20
CA ARG A 157 39.98 41.80 34.26
C ARG A 157 41.17 41.17 33.54
N LEU A 158 41.87 41.99 32.77
CA LEU A 158 43.13 41.69 32.09
C LEU A 158 44.17 42.76 32.48
N GLU A 159 45.31 42.33 33.01
CA GLU A 159 46.45 43.21 33.28
C GLU A 159 47.57 42.96 32.25
N LEU A 160 47.88 43.99 31.46
CA LEU A 160 48.80 43.90 30.33
C LEU A 160 49.61 45.19 30.18
N ASN A 161 50.94 45.09 30.21
CA ASN A 161 51.86 46.24 30.04
C ASN A 161 51.61 47.42 31.01
N ASN A 162 51.23 47.14 32.26
CA ASN A 162 50.78 48.11 33.28
C ASN A 162 49.48 48.87 32.92
N VAL A 163 48.66 48.35 32.01
CA VAL A 163 47.29 48.80 31.76
C VAL A 163 46.33 47.71 32.22
N THR A 164 45.35 48.09 33.04
CA THR A 164 44.26 47.21 33.48
C THR A 164 43.05 47.46 32.58
N TYR A 165 42.55 46.40 31.94
CA TYR A 165 41.31 46.39 31.19
C TYR A 165 40.29 45.58 31.99
N GLU A 166 39.19 46.19 32.41
CA GLU A 166 38.17 45.54 33.22
C GLU A 166 36.78 45.94 32.75
N ARG A 167 35.87 44.96 32.69
CA ARG A 167 34.45 45.18 32.38
C ARG A 167 33.60 44.20 33.17
N HIS A 168 32.43 44.64 33.60
CA HIS A 168 31.46 43.85 34.37
C HIS A 168 30.11 43.80 33.65
N LEU A 169 29.43 42.67 33.79
CA LEU A 169 28.02 42.46 33.46
C LEU A 169 27.23 42.20 34.75
N LEU A 170 25.94 42.53 34.74
CA LEU A 170 24.97 42.12 35.75
C LEU A 170 24.02 41.13 35.09
N LEU A 171 24.02 39.88 35.53
CA LEU A 171 23.09 38.85 35.04
C LEU A 171 22.03 38.58 36.12
N PRO A 172 20.73 38.59 35.80
CA PRO A 172 19.69 38.19 36.74
C PRO A 172 19.80 36.70 37.06
N VAL A 173 19.39 36.32 38.27
CA VAL A 173 19.27 34.91 38.65
C VAL A 173 17.85 34.47 38.39
N LEU A 174 17.67 33.59 37.41
CA LEU A 174 16.37 33.14 36.91
C LEU A 174 16.40 31.62 36.71
N GLY A 175 15.23 31.00 36.74
CA GLY A 175 15.06 29.59 36.42
C GLY A 175 15.10 28.63 37.61
N ALA A 176 14.96 27.35 37.29
CA ALA A 176 14.99 26.25 38.25
C ALA A 176 16.45 25.93 38.67
N SER A 177 16.63 25.37 39.86
CA SER A 177 17.94 24.87 40.33
C SER A 177 18.38 23.54 39.67
N SER A 178 17.55 23.00 38.79
CA SER A 178 17.76 21.73 38.08
C SER A 178 16.69 21.61 36.98
N CYS A 179 17.11 21.51 35.73
CA CYS A 179 16.26 21.15 34.60
C CYS A 179 16.37 19.63 34.33
N PRO A 180 15.37 18.96 33.72
CA PRO A 180 15.55 17.60 33.22
C PRO A 180 16.64 17.56 32.15
N GLU A 181 17.70 16.77 32.33
CA GLU A 181 18.71 16.55 31.29
C GLU A 181 18.17 15.55 30.24
N PRO A 182 18.42 15.74 28.93
CA PRO A 182 18.09 14.77 27.90
C PRO A 182 18.95 13.52 28.05
N ASP A 183 18.38 12.37 27.67
CA ASP A 183 19.09 11.11 27.59
C ASP A 183 19.89 11.02 26.27
N LEU A 184 20.90 10.17 26.25
CA LEU A 184 21.63 9.89 25.01
C LEU A 184 20.70 9.23 23.99
N PRO A 185 20.70 9.65 22.71
CA PRO A 185 19.89 8.99 21.69
C PRO A 185 20.27 7.51 21.52
N PRO A 186 19.30 6.65 21.13
CA PRO A 186 19.53 5.21 20.99
C PRO A 186 20.30 4.84 19.70
N TRP A 187 20.41 5.76 18.74
CA TRP A 187 21.23 5.60 17.54
C TRP A 187 22.71 5.99 17.79
N PRO A 188 23.67 5.49 17.00
CA PRO A 188 25.07 5.85 17.15
C PRO A 188 25.32 7.35 16.96
N ALA A 189 25.97 7.98 17.92
CA ALA A 189 26.42 9.37 17.82
C ALA A 189 27.34 9.55 16.60
N VAL A 190 26.96 10.43 15.67
CA VAL A 190 27.72 10.74 14.45
C VAL A 190 28.83 11.79 14.73
N ASN A 191 28.64 12.61 15.76
CA ASN A 191 29.59 13.62 16.23
C ASN A 191 30.08 13.26 17.65
N GLU A 192 31.39 13.05 17.82
CA GLU A 192 31.98 12.66 19.13
C GLU A 192 31.90 13.78 20.19
N ASN A 193 31.63 15.03 19.80
CA ASN A 193 31.53 16.19 20.70
C ASN A 193 30.09 16.60 21.03
N ASP A 194 29.12 16.08 20.28
CA ASP A 194 27.69 16.31 20.45
C ASP A 194 26.92 15.03 20.07
N PRO A 195 26.51 14.21 21.04
CA PRO A 195 25.82 12.95 20.77
C PRO A 195 24.36 13.14 20.35
N HIS A 196 23.81 14.36 20.44
CA HIS A 196 22.43 14.67 20.04
C HIS A 196 22.33 15.19 18.60
N TRP A 197 23.48 15.52 17.99
CA TRP A 197 23.56 16.06 16.63
C TRP A 197 22.90 15.15 15.59
N VAL A 198 22.08 15.76 14.73
CA VAL A 198 21.50 15.14 13.53
C VAL A 198 21.73 16.05 12.32
N GLY A 199 21.94 15.45 11.14
CA GLY A 199 22.21 16.24 9.95
C GLY A 199 22.19 15.46 8.65
N ILE A 200 21.79 16.14 7.57
CA ILE A 200 21.70 15.63 6.21
C ILE A 200 22.35 16.59 5.21
N PHE A 201 22.49 16.16 3.96
CA PHE A 201 22.78 17.03 2.82
C PHE A 201 21.56 17.11 1.90
N ASP A 202 21.01 18.31 1.71
CA ASP A 202 20.05 18.60 0.65
C ASP A 202 20.73 19.39 -0.47
N ASN A 203 20.66 18.90 -1.71
CA ASN A 203 21.26 19.53 -2.91
C ASN A 203 22.75 19.92 -2.84
N GLY A 204 23.47 19.54 -1.77
CA GLY A 204 24.87 19.89 -1.49
C GLY A 204 25.05 20.86 -0.32
N GLU A 205 23.97 21.42 0.22
CA GLU A 205 23.95 22.19 1.47
C GLU A 205 23.70 21.27 2.67
N THR A 206 24.24 21.61 3.84
CA THR A 206 23.96 20.91 5.09
C THR A 206 22.69 21.45 5.75
N VAL A 207 21.83 20.54 6.22
CA VAL A 207 20.69 20.87 7.11
C VAL A 207 20.88 20.07 8.39
N THR A 208 20.87 20.75 9.54
CA THR A 208 21.42 20.25 10.81
C THR A 208 20.61 20.73 12.01
N GLY A 209 20.76 20.01 13.13
CA GLY A 209 20.10 20.31 14.40
C GLY A 209 20.46 19.29 15.48
N GLN A 210 19.68 19.27 16.56
CA GLN A 210 19.76 18.28 17.64
C GLN A 210 18.43 17.55 17.79
N ALA A 211 18.51 16.24 18.02
CA ALA A 211 17.38 15.40 18.40
C ALA A 211 17.54 15.03 19.89
N LEU A 212 16.93 15.83 20.75
CA LEU A 212 17.03 15.73 22.20
C LEU A 212 15.99 14.75 22.74
N VAL A 213 16.47 13.61 23.23
CA VAL A 213 15.62 12.50 23.69
C VAL A 213 15.35 12.62 25.19
N LYS A 214 14.14 12.30 25.65
CA LYS A 214 13.87 11.93 27.05
C LYS A 214 13.08 10.63 27.08
N ILE A 215 13.67 9.61 27.68
CA ILE A 215 13.10 8.25 27.70
C ILE A 215 11.94 8.18 28.71
N GLY A 216 10.94 7.36 28.40
CA GLY A 216 9.80 7.08 29.28
C GLY A 216 10.18 6.59 30.68
N THR A 217 9.25 6.69 31.64
CA THR A 217 9.51 6.30 33.05
C THR A 217 9.65 4.78 33.28
N ASP A 218 9.36 3.97 32.26
CA ASP A 218 9.68 2.54 32.15
C ASP A 218 11.14 2.26 31.74
N GLY A 219 11.82 3.23 31.12
CA GLY A 219 13.23 3.16 30.75
C GLY A 219 13.50 2.45 29.43
N GLN A 220 12.54 2.39 28.51
CA GLN A 220 12.70 1.80 27.17
C GLN A 220 12.35 2.82 26.08
N PHE A 221 13.22 2.98 25.08
CA PHE A 221 12.89 3.77 23.90
C PHE A 221 12.00 2.93 22.96
N ASP A 222 10.69 2.99 23.15
CA ASP A 222 9.71 2.22 22.38
C ASP A 222 8.52 3.01 21.82
N ARG A 223 8.22 4.21 22.33
CA ARG A 223 7.07 5.03 21.91
C ARG A 223 7.46 6.49 21.62
N PRO A 224 8.14 6.76 20.50
CA PRO A 224 8.63 8.10 20.20
C PRO A 224 7.48 9.08 19.90
N LEU A 225 7.40 10.13 20.71
CA LEU A 225 6.63 11.35 20.46
C LEU A 225 7.63 12.42 20.02
N ILE A 226 7.66 12.67 18.71
CA ILE A 226 8.51 13.69 18.11
C ILE A 226 7.81 15.03 18.29
N LEU A 227 8.39 15.92 19.08
CA LEU A 227 8.00 17.33 19.18
C LEU A 227 8.93 18.16 18.29
N LEU A 228 8.35 19.06 17.49
CA LEU A 228 9.12 19.91 16.59
C LEU A 228 9.24 21.33 17.12
N GLU A 229 10.34 21.99 16.78
CA GLU A 229 10.48 23.43 16.91
C GLU A 229 9.47 24.20 16.01
N GLY A 230 9.18 25.44 16.40
CA GLY A 230 8.50 26.42 15.55
C GLY A 230 9.47 27.24 14.69
N PHE A 231 9.04 28.42 14.26
CA PHE A 231 9.96 29.40 13.66
C PHE A 231 10.77 30.06 14.79
N ASP A 232 12.08 29.79 14.84
CA ASP A 232 13.01 30.42 15.80
C ASP A 232 14.13 31.19 15.06
N PRO A 233 14.27 32.50 15.32
CA PRO A 233 15.31 33.35 14.75
C PRO A 233 16.56 33.56 15.63
N ASN A 234 16.64 32.96 16.82
CA ASN A 234 17.76 33.06 17.77
C ASN A 234 18.23 34.50 18.07
N ILE A 235 17.27 35.42 18.20
CA ILE A 235 17.55 36.86 18.41
C ILE A 235 18.00 37.12 19.85
N GLY A 236 17.58 36.27 20.79
CA GLY A 236 17.81 36.46 22.20
C GLY A 236 19.27 36.39 22.66
N GLY A 237 20.16 35.76 21.91
CA GLY A 237 21.59 35.72 22.25
C GLY A 237 21.92 35.03 23.58
N HIS A 238 21.06 34.12 24.04
CA HIS A 238 21.42 33.10 25.03
C HIS A 238 21.82 31.83 24.29
N THR A 239 22.84 31.14 24.80
CA THR A 239 23.34 29.90 24.25
C THR A 239 23.10 28.80 25.29
N PRO A 240 22.08 27.94 25.10
CA PRO A 240 21.63 26.95 26.08
C PRO A 240 22.60 25.76 26.20
N MET A 241 22.44 24.92 27.21
CA MET A 241 23.25 23.69 27.34
C MET A 241 22.82 22.59 26.36
N TYR A 242 21.54 22.56 25.98
CA TYR A 242 20.97 21.64 25.00
C TYR A 242 20.05 22.43 24.05
N GLY A 243 20.15 22.16 22.75
CA GLY A 243 19.38 22.85 21.72
C GLY A 243 20.04 24.10 21.14
N PHE A 244 19.24 24.85 20.37
CA PHE A 244 19.55 26.10 19.72
C PHE A 244 18.45 27.15 20.04
N GLY A 245 18.63 28.41 19.62
CA GLY A 245 17.54 29.39 19.63
C GLY A 245 16.98 29.85 20.99
N ASP A 246 15.85 30.56 20.90
CA ASP A 246 15.02 31.02 22.02
C ASP A 246 13.96 29.98 22.47
N LEU A 247 13.71 28.92 21.69
CA LEU A 247 12.75 27.81 21.93
C LEU A 247 13.44 26.48 22.32
N ASN A 248 14.66 26.57 22.85
CA ASN A 248 15.47 25.45 23.31
C ASN A 248 14.83 24.57 24.40
N TRP A 249 15.54 23.49 24.73
CA TRP A 249 15.21 22.52 25.78
C TRP A 249 14.85 23.15 27.14
N GLU A 250 15.55 24.21 27.57
CA GLU A 250 15.29 24.84 28.87
C GLU A 250 13.93 25.57 28.90
N VAL A 251 13.42 25.97 27.73
CA VAL A 251 12.14 26.67 27.58
C VAL A 251 10.95 25.71 27.48
N ILE A 252 11.08 24.57 26.77
CA ILE A 252 9.97 23.58 26.71
C ILE A 252 9.69 22.92 28.08
N TRP A 253 10.70 22.87 28.96
CA TRP A 253 10.58 22.41 30.35
C TRP A 253 10.29 23.55 31.37
N ASN A 254 10.17 24.82 30.93
CA ASN A 254 9.95 25.99 31.80
C ASN A 254 11.05 26.11 32.90
N CYS A 255 12.30 25.81 32.53
CA CYS A 255 13.49 25.86 33.39
C CYS A 255 14.20 27.22 33.38
N ASP A 256 14.02 28.02 32.34
CA ASP A 256 14.56 29.38 32.16
C ASP A 256 14.03 30.37 33.21
N GLY A 257 12.80 30.14 33.69
CA GLY A 257 12.13 30.95 34.70
C GLY A 257 11.41 32.18 34.17
N THR A 258 11.29 32.37 32.85
CA THR A 258 10.38 33.36 32.28
C THR A 258 9.04 32.69 31.97
N TYR A 259 7.94 33.22 32.51
CA TYR A 259 6.63 32.59 32.31
C TYR A 259 6.12 32.86 30.89
N ASN A 260 6.32 31.89 30.00
CA ASN A 260 5.86 31.96 28.62
C ASN A 260 4.40 31.51 28.50
N GLU A 261 3.47 32.47 28.50
CA GLU A 261 2.02 32.23 28.31
C GLU A 261 1.69 31.42 27.04
N SER A 262 2.54 31.49 26.01
CA SER A 262 2.42 30.72 24.75
C SER A 262 2.62 29.21 24.95
N LEU A 263 3.44 28.81 25.94
CA LEU A 263 3.77 27.41 26.23
C LEU A 263 3.15 26.90 27.55
N GLY A 264 2.22 27.68 28.13
CA GLY A 264 1.56 27.33 29.38
C GLY A 264 0.96 25.91 29.32
N GLY A 265 1.37 25.05 30.26
CA GLY A 265 0.91 23.66 30.35
C GLY A 265 1.77 22.64 29.60
N LEU A 266 2.68 23.04 28.70
CA LEU A 266 3.49 22.12 27.88
C LEU A 266 4.36 21.20 28.73
N GLY A 267 5.23 21.75 29.60
CA GLY A 267 6.13 20.95 30.43
C GLY A 267 5.40 19.91 31.29
N SER A 268 4.26 20.27 31.89
CA SER A 268 3.44 19.31 32.67
C SER A 268 2.74 18.26 31.81
N MET A 269 2.40 18.58 30.55
CA MET A 269 1.91 17.57 29.59
C MET A 269 3.03 16.60 29.18
N LEU A 270 4.26 17.10 28.96
CA LEU A 270 5.44 16.29 28.69
C LEU A 270 5.77 15.35 29.86
N GLU A 271 5.80 15.87 31.10
CA GLU A 271 5.94 15.04 32.31
C GLU A 271 4.87 13.94 32.40
N SER A 272 3.64 14.23 31.96
CA SER A 272 2.52 13.27 31.98
C SER A 272 2.65 12.21 30.88
N PHE A 273 3.16 12.56 29.69
CA PHE A 273 3.44 11.59 28.63
C PHE A 273 4.61 10.66 29.01
N LEU A 274 5.67 11.14 29.67
CA LEU A 274 6.73 10.29 30.20
C LEU A 274 6.20 9.28 31.25
N GLN A 275 5.18 9.66 32.02
CA GLN A 275 4.51 8.79 33.00
C GLN A 275 3.61 7.71 32.36
N GLU A 276 3.05 7.96 31.17
CA GLU A 276 2.31 6.97 30.37
C GLU A 276 3.23 6.11 29.47
N GLY A 277 4.55 6.25 29.62
CA GLY A 277 5.54 5.50 28.83
C GLY A 277 5.61 5.95 27.37
N PHE A 278 5.72 7.26 27.13
CA PHE A 278 6.18 7.81 25.85
C PHE A 278 7.61 8.31 25.97
N ASP A 279 8.35 8.28 24.86
CA ASP A 279 9.67 8.89 24.73
C ASP A 279 9.54 10.24 24.03
N LEU A 280 9.95 11.32 24.68
CA LEU A 280 10.05 12.61 23.98
C LEU A 280 11.26 12.60 23.05
N VAL A 281 11.08 13.05 21.82
CA VAL A 281 12.17 13.43 20.91
C VAL A 281 11.92 14.86 20.44
N PHE A 282 12.57 15.84 21.05
CA PHE A 282 12.50 17.21 20.58
C PHE A 282 13.50 17.41 19.43
N LEU A 283 13.01 17.80 18.25
CA LEU A 283 13.84 18.19 17.11
C LEU A 283 13.96 19.72 17.09
N ASP A 284 15.19 20.17 17.32
CA ASP A 284 15.64 21.54 17.50
C ASP A 284 16.63 21.85 16.36
N PHE A 285 16.37 22.86 15.53
CA PHE A 285 17.12 23.12 14.29
C PHE A 285 18.28 24.09 14.55
N GLU A 286 19.45 23.85 13.92
CA GLU A 286 20.60 24.78 14.02
C GLU A 286 20.29 26.17 13.42
N ASP A 287 19.26 26.23 12.56
CA ASP A 287 18.75 27.43 11.92
C ASP A 287 17.25 27.23 11.60
N GLY A 288 16.40 27.56 12.59
CA GLY A 288 14.93 27.51 12.49
C GLY A 288 14.31 28.48 11.48
N THR A 289 15.12 29.26 10.74
CA THR A 289 14.66 30.21 9.72
C THR A 289 14.77 29.67 8.28
N ARG A 290 15.30 28.45 8.10
CA ARG A 290 15.46 27.78 6.80
C ARG A 290 14.14 27.42 6.12
N SER A 291 14.19 27.19 4.81
CA SER A 291 13.03 26.72 4.05
C SER A 291 12.41 25.47 4.66
N ILE A 292 11.09 25.44 4.73
CA ILE A 292 10.26 24.34 5.25
C ILE A 292 10.61 23.02 4.57
N PHE A 293 10.99 23.04 3.28
CA PHE A 293 11.41 21.84 2.54
C PHE A 293 12.75 21.26 3.03
N GLN A 294 13.71 22.12 3.38
CA GLN A 294 15.00 21.70 3.96
C GLN A 294 14.78 21.09 5.35
N GLN A 295 14.03 21.79 6.21
CA GLN A 295 13.68 21.31 7.55
C GLN A 295 12.90 19.98 7.50
N ALA A 296 11.97 19.84 6.55
CA ALA A 296 11.20 18.61 6.34
C ALA A 296 12.10 17.42 5.97
N LYS A 297 13.15 17.62 5.16
CA LYS A 297 14.10 16.55 4.84
C LYS A 297 14.97 16.13 6.03
N LEU A 298 15.30 17.03 6.96
CA LEU A 298 15.94 16.64 8.23
C LEU A 298 14.97 15.86 9.13
N LEU A 299 13.70 16.29 9.22
CA LEU A 299 12.67 15.55 9.97
C LEU A 299 12.46 14.13 9.42
N GLN A 300 12.46 13.94 8.09
CA GLN A 300 12.40 12.60 7.49
C GLN A 300 13.50 11.70 8.06
N HIS A 301 14.75 12.18 8.11
CA HIS A 301 15.86 11.42 8.69
C HIS A 301 15.68 11.10 10.19
N VAL A 302 15.16 12.04 10.98
CA VAL A 302 14.88 11.82 12.42
C VAL A 302 13.75 10.81 12.63
N LEU A 303 12.71 10.83 11.80
CA LEU A 303 11.66 9.80 11.79
C LEU A 303 12.24 8.42 11.45
N GLU A 304 13.19 8.33 10.51
CA GLU A 304 13.91 7.08 10.25
C GLU A 304 14.74 6.61 11.44
N GLN A 305 15.43 7.51 12.16
CA GLN A 305 16.16 7.12 13.37
C GLN A 305 15.22 6.63 14.48
N CYS A 306 14.11 7.34 14.72
CA CYS A 306 13.10 6.93 15.70
C CYS A 306 12.43 5.60 15.32
N ARG A 307 12.21 5.36 14.03
CA ARG A 307 11.70 4.09 13.48
C ARG A 307 12.69 2.95 13.68
N ASP A 308 13.95 3.14 13.31
CA ASP A 308 14.91 2.02 13.17
C ASP A 308 15.62 1.64 14.47
N TYR A 309 15.56 2.48 15.52
CA TYR A 309 16.22 2.26 16.82
C TYR A 309 15.28 2.05 18.02
N ARG A 310 13.95 2.07 17.82
CA ARG A 310 12.98 1.73 18.89
C ARG A 310 12.94 0.22 19.17
N VAL A 311 12.76 -0.15 20.44
CA VAL A 311 12.91 -1.55 20.90
C VAL A 311 11.63 -2.38 20.79
N ALA A 312 10.46 -1.74 20.77
CA ALA A 312 9.18 -2.39 20.47
C ALA A 312 8.65 -2.00 19.08
N SER A 313 7.39 -2.32 18.79
CA SER A 313 6.78 -2.12 17.47
C SER A 313 5.69 -1.04 17.44
N ASP A 314 5.45 -0.37 18.57
CA ASP A 314 4.51 0.74 18.72
C ASP A 314 4.78 1.87 17.71
N PRO A 315 3.75 2.57 17.22
CA PRO A 315 3.90 3.61 16.20
C PRO A 315 4.16 5.01 16.77
N LEU A 316 4.91 5.78 16.00
CA LEU A 316 5.38 7.12 16.32
C LEU A 316 4.22 8.13 16.35
N VAL A 317 4.39 9.21 17.12
CA VAL A 317 3.54 10.40 17.13
C VAL A 317 4.37 11.61 16.71
N VAL A 318 3.83 12.50 15.89
CA VAL A 318 4.48 13.76 15.49
C VAL A 318 3.62 14.93 15.91
N VAL A 319 4.16 15.80 16.76
CA VAL A 319 3.53 17.03 17.25
C VAL A 319 4.30 18.23 16.69
N GLY A 320 3.67 18.96 15.77
CA GLY A 320 4.25 20.13 15.12
C GLY A 320 3.54 21.42 15.55
N PRO A 321 4.06 22.16 16.54
CA PRO A 321 3.59 23.51 16.84
C PRO A 321 4.04 24.50 15.77
N SER A 322 3.21 25.52 15.51
CA SER A 322 3.54 26.61 14.58
C SER A 322 4.00 26.08 13.21
N MET A 323 5.07 26.65 12.64
CA MET A 323 5.77 26.17 11.43
C MET A 323 6.10 24.67 11.47
N GLY A 324 6.41 24.08 12.63
CA GLY A 324 6.71 22.66 12.79
C GLY A 324 5.61 21.74 12.26
N GLY A 325 4.33 22.12 12.38
CA GLY A 325 3.23 21.35 11.79
C GLY A 325 3.21 21.37 10.26
N ILE A 326 3.75 22.42 9.66
CA ILE A 326 3.88 22.55 8.21
C ILE A 326 5.07 21.71 7.72
N VAL A 327 6.18 21.72 8.47
CA VAL A 327 7.34 20.84 8.29
C VAL A 327 6.95 19.36 8.41
N ALA A 328 6.14 19.00 9.42
CA ALA A 328 5.61 17.65 9.61
C ALA A 328 4.73 17.18 8.45
N ARG A 329 3.78 18.01 8.01
CA ARG A 329 2.91 17.72 6.85
C ARG A 329 3.74 17.39 5.61
N GLU A 330 4.73 18.22 5.30
CA GLU A 330 5.58 18.04 4.12
C GLU A 330 6.50 16.82 4.25
N ALA A 331 7.08 16.59 5.43
CA ALA A 331 7.94 15.44 5.72
C ALA A 331 7.20 14.11 5.54
N LEU A 332 6.08 13.95 6.24
CA LEU A 332 5.28 12.72 6.22
C LEU A 332 4.71 12.46 4.82
N ARG A 333 4.12 13.48 4.19
CA ARG A 333 3.50 13.32 2.87
C ARG A 333 4.51 13.05 1.76
N SER A 334 5.72 13.62 1.86
CA SER A 334 6.83 13.25 0.96
C SER A 334 7.22 11.78 1.12
N MET A 335 7.37 11.27 2.36
CA MET A 335 7.69 9.86 2.60
C MET A 335 6.63 8.92 2.00
N GLU A 336 5.34 9.23 2.16
CA GLU A 336 4.24 8.46 1.53
C GLU A 336 4.33 8.41 0.00
N LEU A 337 4.65 9.53 -0.65
CA LEU A 337 4.76 9.66 -2.10
C LEU A 337 6.06 9.02 -2.65
N GLU A 338 7.15 9.08 -1.89
CA GLU A 338 8.41 8.41 -2.15
C GLU A 338 8.35 6.89 -1.86
N GLY A 339 7.29 6.42 -1.19
CA GLY A 339 7.09 5.02 -0.81
C GLY A 339 7.88 4.56 0.42
N ILE A 340 8.39 5.51 1.21
CA ILE A 340 9.16 5.31 2.44
C ILE A 340 8.18 5.16 3.61
N ASP A 341 8.38 4.16 4.46
CA ASP A 341 7.54 3.99 5.64
C ASP A 341 7.99 4.89 6.80
N HIS A 342 7.17 5.89 7.11
CA HIS A 342 7.39 6.83 8.22
C HIS A 342 6.93 6.28 9.57
N CYS A 343 6.13 5.20 9.62
CA CYS A 343 5.78 4.52 10.87
C CYS A 343 5.04 5.41 11.92
N VAL A 344 4.37 6.48 11.48
CA VAL A 344 3.63 7.42 12.36
C VAL A 344 2.15 7.06 12.35
N ARG A 345 1.49 7.02 13.52
CA ARG A 345 0.03 6.84 13.61
C ARG A 345 -0.76 8.15 13.71
N LEU A 346 -0.14 9.20 14.25
CA LEU A 346 -0.79 10.46 14.58
C LEU A 346 0.12 11.63 14.24
N PHE A 347 -0.38 12.53 13.41
CA PHE A 347 0.18 13.86 13.19
C PHE A 347 -0.73 14.89 13.85
N ALA A 348 -0.17 15.71 14.74
CA ALA A 348 -0.87 16.80 15.43
C ALA A 348 -0.24 18.15 15.10
N ALA A 349 -1.02 19.03 14.46
CA ALA A 349 -0.66 20.41 14.17
C ALA A 349 -1.18 21.34 15.29
N LEU A 350 -0.29 22.10 15.95
CA LEU A 350 -0.69 23.04 17.01
C LEU A 350 -0.56 24.49 16.53
N ASP A 351 -1.70 25.12 16.24
CA ASP A 351 -1.81 26.50 15.74
C ASP A 351 -0.91 26.76 14.51
N SER A 352 -0.81 25.76 13.62
CA SER A 352 0.13 25.75 12.50
C SER A 352 -0.41 26.55 11.30
N PRO A 353 0.29 27.58 10.81
CA PRO A 353 -0.24 28.49 9.81
C PRO A 353 -0.27 27.92 8.36
N PHE A 354 -1.14 26.95 8.07
CA PHE A 354 -1.22 26.32 6.74
C PHE A 354 -1.66 27.26 5.61
N ARG A 355 -2.39 28.34 5.91
CA ARG A 355 -2.64 29.47 4.98
C ARG A 355 -1.74 30.68 5.22
N GLY A 356 -0.74 30.53 6.09
CA GLY A 356 0.22 31.57 6.47
C GLY A 356 -0.14 32.30 7.76
N ALA A 357 0.87 32.94 8.33
CA ALA A 357 0.81 33.74 9.55
C ALA A 357 0.81 35.23 9.19
N TYR A 358 0.19 36.05 10.03
CA TYR A 358 0.15 37.50 9.86
C TYR A 358 0.96 38.20 10.95
N LEU A 359 1.75 39.19 10.57
CA LEU A 359 2.36 40.14 11.49
C LEU A 359 1.96 41.56 11.02
N PRO A 360 1.50 42.47 11.90
CA PRO A 360 1.04 43.80 11.48
C PRO A 360 2.00 44.49 10.52
N ILE A 361 1.51 44.92 9.36
CA ILE A 361 2.36 45.49 8.29
C ILE A 361 3.12 46.73 8.81
N ALA A 362 2.45 47.56 9.62
CA ALA A 362 3.09 48.69 10.30
C ALA A 362 4.24 48.28 11.23
N LEU A 363 4.18 47.09 11.85
CA LEU A 363 5.25 46.56 12.69
C LEU A 363 6.39 46.00 11.83
N GLN A 364 6.09 45.34 10.71
CA GLN A 364 7.10 44.88 9.74
C GLN A 364 7.91 46.07 9.19
N GLU A 365 7.24 47.15 8.78
CA GLU A 365 7.87 48.38 8.30
C GLU A 365 8.63 49.13 9.41
N ALA A 366 8.10 49.16 10.65
CA ALA A 366 8.82 49.72 11.78
C ALA A 366 10.12 48.94 12.06
N ILE A 367 10.09 47.60 12.06
CA ILE A 367 11.28 46.76 12.24
C ILE A 367 12.33 47.07 11.16
N ALA A 368 11.92 47.21 9.89
CA ALA A 368 12.82 47.59 8.81
C ALA A 368 13.42 48.99 9.02
N PHE A 369 12.63 49.99 9.40
CA PHE A 369 13.12 51.34 9.71
C PHE A 369 14.13 51.36 10.87
N PHE A 370 13.84 50.65 11.97
CA PHE A 370 14.77 50.56 13.10
C PHE A 370 16.02 49.72 12.80
N SER A 371 16.00 48.85 11.78
CA SER A 371 17.14 47.99 11.39
C SER A 371 18.38 48.74 10.90
N GLU A 372 18.25 50.03 10.52
CA GLU A 372 19.38 50.86 10.11
C GLU A 372 20.23 51.37 11.30
N PHE A 373 19.70 51.33 12.53
CA PHE A 373 20.35 51.93 13.70
C PHE A 373 20.13 51.18 15.03
N SER A 374 19.66 49.93 14.98
CA SER A 374 19.51 49.03 16.13
C SER A 374 19.90 47.60 15.73
N VAL A 375 20.85 46.98 16.45
CA VAL A 375 21.34 45.63 16.15
C VAL A 375 20.23 44.58 16.37
N ASP A 376 19.47 44.67 17.46
CA ASP A 376 18.37 43.75 17.75
C ASP A 376 17.28 43.84 16.67
N SER A 377 16.99 45.06 16.19
CA SER A 377 16.05 45.29 15.08
C SER A 377 16.61 44.80 13.74
N HIS A 378 17.94 44.85 13.55
CA HIS A 378 18.59 44.29 12.38
C HIS A 378 18.52 42.76 12.35
N LEU A 379 18.80 42.08 13.47
CA LEU A 379 18.65 40.62 13.58
C LEU A 379 17.19 40.20 13.35
N LEU A 380 16.23 40.92 13.93
CA LEU A 380 14.80 40.69 13.66
C LEU A 380 14.41 40.96 12.21
N PHE A 381 15.02 41.93 11.54
CA PHE A 381 14.78 42.18 10.11
C PHE A 381 15.39 41.09 9.21
N GLN A 382 16.60 40.59 9.51
CA GLN A 382 17.16 39.42 8.81
C GLN A 382 16.27 38.19 8.98
N ALA A 383 15.72 37.98 10.18
CA ALA A 383 14.73 36.94 10.43
C ALA A 383 13.44 37.12 9.61
N LEU A 384 12.92 38.35 9.50
CA LEU A 384 11.78 38.65 8.61
C LEU A 384 12.11 38.42 7.13
N LEU A 385 13.36 38.58 6.71
CA LEU A 385 13.82 38.32 5.33
C LEU A 385 14.16 36.84 5.05
N SER A 386 14.06 35.97 6.05
CA SER A 386 14.43 34.55 5.93
C SER A 386 13.55 33.74 4.97
N PRO A 387 14.03 32.58 4.45
CA PRO A 387 13.23 31.67 3.65
C PRO A 387 11.93 31.23 4.35
N ALA A 388 11.98 30.81 5.61
CA ALA A 388 10.78 30.44 6.37
C ALA A 388 9.79 31.62 6.47
N ALA A 389 10.26 32.83 6.81
CA ALA A 389 9.38 34.00 6.87
C ALA A 389 8.72 34.31 5.51
N SER A 390 9.43 34.11 4.39
CA SER A 390 8.90 34.26 3.03
C SER A 390 7.87 33.20 2.62
N GLU A 391 7.96 32.01 3.21
CA GLU A 391 7.06 30.88 3.01
C GLU A 391 5.84 30.92 3.95
N LEU A 392 5.95 31.64 5.08
CA LEU A 392 4.93 31.72 6.13
C LEU A 392 4.09 33.01 6.09
N LEU A 393 4.68 34.19 5.87
CA LEU A 393 4.01 35.46 6.12
C LEU A 393 3.02 35.85 5.00
N VAL A 394 1.81 36.23 5.39
CA VAL A 394 0.82 36.84 4.49
C VAL A 394 0.78 38.37 4.67
N GLY A 395 0.60 39.10 3.55
CA GLY A 395 0.60 40.56 3.54
C GLY A 395 1.96 41.22 3.79
N SER A 396 3.07 40.48 3.83
CA SER A 396 4.40 41.05 4.05
C SER A 396 4.84 41.95 2.88
N PRO A 397 5.35 43.17 3.14
CA PRO A 397 5.83 44.08 2.09
C PRO A 397 7.18 43.66 1.49
N PHE A 398 7.94 42.79 2.18
CA PHE A 398 9.30 42.40 1.79
C PHE A 398 9.36 41.17 0.88
N HIS A 399 8.25 40.43 0.76
CA HIS A 399 8.21 39.13 0.09
C HIS A 399 7.33 39.14 -1.16
N SER A 400 7.72 38.37 -2.18
CA SER A 400 6.83 38.13 -3.32
C SER A 400 5.75 37.13 -2.93
N SER A 401 4.48 37.53 -3.06
CA SER A 401 3.31 36.68 -2.84
C SER A 401 3.38 35.32 -3.56
N ASN A 402 4.08 35.24 -4.68
CA ASN A 402 4.34 34.00 -5.41
C ASN A 402 5.04 32.91 -4.57
N ILE A 403 5.92 33.27 -3.62
CA ILE A 403 6.64 32.28 -2.79
C ILE A 403 5.63 31.51 -1.93
N ARG A 404 4.84 32.26 -1.16
CA ARG A 404 3.71 31.76 -0.37
C ARG A 404 2.70 30.98 -1.22
N SER A 405 2.31 31.50 -2.39
CA SER A 405 1.39 30.82 -3.30
C SER A 405 1.93 29.51 -3.88
N ASN A 406 3.25 29.39 -4.10
CA ASN A 406 3.87 28.15 -4.57
C ASN A 406 3.80 27.06 -3.48
N LEU A 407 4.06 27.40 -2.22
CA LEU A 407 3.92 26.47 -1.10
C LEU A 407 2.46 25.99 -0.94
N GLU A 408 1.48 26.89 -1.05
CA GLU A 408 0.06 26.49 -1.02
C GLU A 408 -0.33 25.60 -2.18
N ALA A 409 0.12 25.91 -3.41
CA ALA A 409 -0.14 25.06 -4.57
C ALA A 409 0.46 23.66 -4.41
N HIS A 410 1.68 23.56 -3.88
CA HIS A 410 2.36 22.31 -3.57
C HIS A 410 1.60 21.50 -2.50
N GLN A 411 1.24 22.12 -1.38
CA GLN A 411 0.48 21.48 -0.30
C GLN A 411 -0.97 21.14 -0.68
N GLN A 412 -1.56 21.85 -1.64
CA GLN A 412 -2.86 21.51 -2.23
C GLN A 412 -2.75 20.34 -3.22
N GLN A 413 -1.66 20.23 -3.97
CA GLN A 413 -1.36 19.10 -4.86
C GLN A 413 -1.07 17.82 -4.08
N HIS A 414 -0.26 17.91 -3.02
CA HIS A 414 0.12 16.77 -2.20
C HIS A 414 -0.97 16.36 -1.20
N GLY A 415 -1.66 17.33 -0.59
CA GLY A 415 -2.70 17.11 0.42
C GLY A 415 -2.16 17.08 1.86
N LEU A 416 -2.87 16.37 2.73
CA LEU A 416 -2.37 15.91 4.03
C LEU A 416 -1.75 14.51 3.89
N PRO A 417 -0.99 14.03 4.88
CA PRO A 417 -0.71 12.62 5.07
C PRO A 417 -1.97 11.74 5.05
N THR A 418 -1.81 10.51 4.57
CA THR A 418 -2.88 9.53 4.31
C THR A 418 -2.65 8.16 4.96
N ARG A 419 -1.51 7.98 5.67
CA ARG A 419 -1.16 6.77 6.43
C ARG A 419 -1.10 7.01 7.95
N CYS A 420 -1.56 8.17 8.41
CA CYS A 420 -1.74 8.50 9.81
C CYS A 420 -3.01 9.34 10.01
N MET A 421 -3.55 9.34 11.22
CA MET A 421 -4.59 10.27 11.63
C MET A 421 -4.02 11.69 11.73
N ASN A 422 -4.72 12.67 11.18
CA ASN A 422 -4.32 14.08 11.16
C ASN A 422 -5.23 14.88 12.08
N ILE A 423 -4.67 15.56 13.09
CA ILE A 423 -5.42 16.47 13.97
C ILE A 423 -4.88 17.89 13.95
N ALA A 424 -5.76 18.88 14.11
CA ALA A 424 -5.40 20.29 14.17
C ALA A 424 -5.98 21.00 15.41
N VAL A 425 -5.18 21.90 15.98
CA VAL A 425 -5.56 22.83 17.05
C VAL A 425 -5.46 24.27 16.54
N ALA A 426 -6.45 25.10 16.85
CA ALA A 426 -6.46 26.53 16.52
C ALA A 426 -6.75 27.38 17.76
N ASN A 427 -5.85 28.31 18.10
CA ASN A 427 -5.91 29.13 19.32
C ASN A 427 -6.92 30.30 19.26
N SER A 428 -7.97 30.16 18.45
CA SER A 428 -9.12 31.08 18.44
C SER A 428 -10.34 30.39 17.86
N ASN A 429 -11.53 30.83 18.27
CA ASN A 429 -12.78 30.40 17.69
C ASN A 429 -13.03 31.14 16.36
N PRO A 430 -13.22 30.46 15.21
CA PRO A 430 -13.48 31.11 13.92
C PRO A 430 -14.74 32.00 13.85
N ASN A 431 -15.58 32.02 14.89
CA ASN A 431 -16.77 32.87 15.00
C ASN A 431 -16.55 34.13 15.87
N VAL A 432 -15.37 34.30 16.47
CA VAL A 432 -15.00 35.44 17.32
C VAL A 432 -14.03 36.34 16.54
N PRO A 433 -14.53 37.35 15.80
CA PRO A 433 -13.67 38.23 15.00
C PRO A 433 -12.74 39.05 15.89
N ASN A 434 -11.51 39.26 15.44
CA ASN A 434 -10.60 40.19 16.11
C ASN A 434 -11.05 41.64 15.84
N ALA A 435 -10.86 42.52 16.82
CA ALA A 435 -11.21 43.93 16.73
C ALA A 435 -9.94 44.76 16.53
N ALA A 436 -9.49 44.87 15.27
CA ALA A 436 -8.28 45.61 14.93
C ALA A 436 -8.38 47.10 15.37
N PRO A 437 -7.39 47.64 16.09
CA PRO A 437 -7.35 49.06 16.42
C PRO A 437 -6.95 49.88 15.18
N ALA A 438 -7.47 51.10 15.04
CA ALA A 438 -7.01 52.02 13.98
C ALA A 438 -5.54 52.48 14.15
N LEU A 439 -4.92 52.13 15.28
CA LEU A 439 -3.59 52.54 15.71
C LEU A 439 -3.03 51.47 16.67
N TRP A 440 -2.01 50.75 16.24
CA TRP A 440 -1.31 49.72 17.02
C TRP A 440 -0.36 50.31 18.06
N TYR A 441 0.31 51.41 17.72
CA TYR A 441 1.25 52.13 18.59
C TYR A 441 1.32 53.61 18.20
N SER A 442 1.45 54.50 19.18
CA SER A 442 1.85 55.89 18.96
C SER A 442 2.74 56.43 20.08
N ALA A 443 3.78 57.18 19.71
CA ALA A 443 4.57 58.00 20.63
C ALA A 443 4.89 59.36 20.00
N THR A 444 4.55 60.44 20.72
CA THR A 444 4.75 61.82 20.26
C THR A 444 5.40 62.69 21.34
N GLU A 445 6.56 63.29 21.06
CA GLU A 445 7.19 64.30 21.91
C GLU A 445 7.54 65.58 21.13
N SER A 446 7.01 66.71 21.61
CA SER A 446 7.16 68.04 21.01
C SER A 446 7.91 69.02 21.92
N PHE A 447 8.92 69.73 21.41
CA PHE A 447 9.60 70.82 22.12
C PHE A 447 9.50 72.13 21.34
N LEU A 448 8.89 73.16 21.97
CA LEU A 448 8.68 74.50 21.38
C LEU A 448 7.99 74.51 19.99
N GLY A 449 7.16 73.50 19.70
CA GLY A 449 6.49 73.35 18.41
C GLY A 449 7.35 72.70 17.32
N TRP A 450 8.37 71.94 17.72
CA TRP A 450 9.11 71.00 16.89
C TRP A 450 8.90 69.61 17.47
N ASP A 451 8.33 68.71 16.69
CA ASP A 451 8.19 67.30 17.05
C ASP A 451 9.54 66.62 16.82
N TYR A 452 10.00 65.87 17.81
CA TYR A 452 11.33 65.23 17.80
C TYR A 452 11.30 63.73 18.09
N VAL A 453 10.16 63.26 18.62
CA VAL A 453 9.67 61.90 18.43
C VAL A 453 8.26 62.03 17.84
N ASN A 454 8.03 61.39 16.70
CA ASN A 454 6.72 61.09 16.15
C ASN A 454 6.82 59.66 15.63
N ILE A 455 6.02 58.73 16.14
CA ILE A 455 5.93 57.36 15.64
C ILE A 455 4.44 56.99 15.66
N HIS A 456 3.89 56.57 14.52
CA HIS A 456 2.55 55.99 14.43
C HIS A 456 2.57 54.70 13.60
N LEU A 457 2.05 53.61 14.19
CA LEU A 457 1.80 52.34 13.51
C LEU A 457 0.29 52.18 13.37
N HIS A 458 -0.26 52.24 12.16
CA HIS A 458 -1.70 52.13 11.90
C HIS A 458 -2.13 50.69 11.65
N GLY A 459 -3.38 50.36 11.98
CA GLY A 459 -4.01 49.09 11.61
C GLY A 459 -4.62 49.15 10.20
N GLN A 460 -4.78 48.01 9.55
CA GLN A 460 -5.29 47.91 8.17
C GLN A 460 -6.70 48.54 8.03
N PRO A 461 -6.97 49.37 7.00
CA PRO A 461 -6.13 49.64 5.83
C PRO A 461 -5.19 50.85 5.98
N GLY A 462 -4.94 51.37 7.17
CA GLY A 462 -4.09 52.53 7.40
C GLY A 462 -4.84 53.86 7.50
N ASN A 463 -4.09 54.96 7.58
CA ASN A 463 -4.61 56.28 7.87
C ASN A 463 -5.18 56.98 6.62
N LEU A 464 -6.45 56.70 6.33
CA LEU A 464 -7.26 57.32 5.26
C LEU A 464 -7.39 58.86 5.35
N THR A 465 -6.81 59.50 6.37
CA THR A 465 -6.84 60.96 6.59
C THR A 465 -5.46 61.62 6.69
N HIS A 466 -4.37 60.85 6.53
CA HIS A 466 -3.01 61.39 6.53
C HIS A 466 -2.76 62.28 5.28
N PRO A 467 -2.00 63.39 5.36
CA PRO A 467 -1.73 64.26 4.21
C PRO A 467 -1.06 63.58 3.02
N GLU A 468 -0.24 62.55 3.27
CA GLU A 468 0.53 61.79 2.28
C GLU A 468 -0.14 60.45 1.90
N THR A 469 -1.43 60.27 2.21
CA THR A 469 -2.23 59.11 1.76
C THR A 469 -2.79 59.36 0.36
N GLU A 470 -2.45 58.49 -0.59
CA GLU A 470 -3.01 58.47 -1.95
C GLU A 470 -4.26 57.55 -2.02
N PRO A 471 -5.13 57.65 -3.05
CA PRO A 471 -6.43 56.96 -3.09
C PRO A 471 -6.38 55.42 -3.02
N ASP A 472 -5.28 54.83 -3.48
CA ASP A 472 -4.98 53.39 -3.52
C ASP A 472 -3.86 52.98 -2.54
N ALA A 473 -3.12 53.95 -2.01
CA ALA A 473 -1.99 53.76 -1.08
C ALA A 473 -2.13 54.63 0.18
N PRO A 474 -2.89 54.18 1.19
CA PRO A 474 -2.90 54.76 2.54
C PRO A 474 -1.62 54.51 3.35
N VAL A 475 -1.19 55.53 4.10
CA VAL A 475 -0.07 55.45 5.05
C VAL A 475 -0.39 54.45 6.16
N ILE A 476 0.47 53.43 6.32
CA ILE A 476 0.34 52.38 7.34
C ILE A 476 1.35 52.57 8.49
N PHE A 477 2.48 53.23 8.23
CA PHE A 477 3.51 53.55 9.21
C PHE A 477 4.12 54.93 8.90
N GLU A 478 4.29 55.75 9.95
CA GLU A 478 5.10 56.98 9.91
C GLU A 478 6.02 57.04 11.14
N ALA A 479 7.25 57.52 10.94
CA ALA A 479 8.20 57.81 12.01
C ALA A 479 9.09 59.01 11.66
N SER A 480 9.13 60.03 12.52
CA SER A 480 10.09 61.12 12.48
C SER A 480 10.83 61.17 13.82
N LEU A 481 12.13 60.86 13.80
CA LEU A 481 13.00 60.87 14.98
C LEU A 481 14.14 61.87 14.79
N LEU A 482 14.47 62.69 15.79
CA LEU A 482 15.70 63.48 15.75
C LEU A 482 16.91 62.56 15.53
N ASN A 483 17.65 62.77 14.45
CA ASN A 483 18.76 61.89 14.06
C ASN A 483 19.84 61.91 15.16
N PRO A 484 20.04 60.80 15.92
CA PRO A 484 20.97 60.76 17.03
C PRO A 484 22.43 60.62 16.55
N SER A 485 22.66 60.60 15.23
CA SER A 485 23.97 60.51 14.56
C SER A 485 24.30 61.78 13.75
N TRP A 486 23.51 62.86 13.84
CA TRP A 486 23.57 63.97 12.89
C TRP A 486 24.93 64.68 12.80
N GLY A 487 25.57 64.61 11.62
CA GLY A 487 26.70 65.44 11.20
C GLY A 487 26.31 66.50 10.16
N TRP A 488 27.25 67.43 9.86
CA TRP A 488 27.04 68.45 8.82
C TRP A 488 27.01 67.84 7.41
N GLY A 489 25.80 67.57 6.93
CA GLY A 489 25.52 66.98 5.62
C GLY A 489 24.37 65.97 5.66
N ASP A 490 24.13 65.41 6.85
CA ASP A 490 23.14 64.37 7.11
C ASP A 490 21.74 64.99 7.35
N PRO A 491 20.65 64.21 7.21
CA PRO A 491 19.32 64.69 7.56
C PRO A 491 19.18 64.82 9.09
N LEU A 492 18.66 65.96 9.56
CA LEU A 492 18.51 66.29 10.99
C LEU A 492 17.45 65.44 11.70
N VAL A 493 16.49 64.93 10.93
CA VAL A 493 15.44 64.01 11.34
C VAL A 493 15.61 62.76 10.48
N LEU A 494 15.46 61.57 11.08
CA LEU A 494 15.27 60.31 10.37
C LEU A 494 13.77 60.18 10.14
N ASP A 495 13.36 60.35 8.88
CA ASP A 495 11.97 60.25 8.45
C ASP A 495 11.77 58.91 7.71
N GLY A 496 10.90 58.06 8.26
CA GLY A 496 10.43 56.82 7.66
C GLY A 496 8.91 56.90 7.43
N MET A 497 8.45 56.45 6.28
CA MET A 497 7.03 56.40 5.95
C MET A 497 6.78 55.24 4.99
N ALA A 498 5.74 54.46 5.26
CA ALA A 498 5.33 53.32 4.45
C ALA A 498 3.82 53.31 4.24
N TRP A 499 3.41 52.69 3.13
CA TRP A 499 2.02 52.63 2.66
C TRP A 499 1.60 51.18 2.48
N THR A 500 0.31 50.89 2.61
CA THR A 500 -0.27 49.59 2.25
C THR A 500 -1.21 49.75 1.06
N ASP A 501 -1.39 48.67 0.27
CA ASP A 501 -2.41 48.63 -0.79
C ASP A 501 -3.81 48.59 -0.15
N ILE A 502 -4.70 49.50 -0.56
CA ILE A 502 -6.05 49.61 0.02
C ILE A 502 -6.96 48.42 -0.31
N ASP A 503 -6.68 47.70 -1.40
CA ASP A 503 -7.40 46.49 -1.83
C ASP A 503 -6.77 45.21 -1.21
N LEU A 504 -5.69 45.34 -0.41
CA LEU A 504 -5.10 44.21 0.31
C LEU A 504 -6.10 43.64 1.33
N PHE A 505 -6.20 42.31 1.37
CA PHE A 505 -7.06 41.60 2.32
C PHE A 505 -6.77 42.04 3.77
N ASN A 506 -7.84 42.32 4.53
CA ASN A 506 -7.72 42.74 5.92
C ASN A 506 -7.57 41.53 6.85
N PHE A 507 -6.33 41.11 7.06
CA PHE A 507 -5.98 40.00 7.94
C PHE A 507 -6.19 40.35 9.42
N GLU A 508 -6.07 41.62 9.79
CA GLU A 508 -6.14 42.06 11.19
C GLU A 508 -7.49 41.83 11.87
N ASN A 509 -8.59 41.82 11.11
CA ASN A 509 -9.93 41.52 11.64
C ASN A 509 -10.27 40.01 11.65
N LEU A 510 -9.38 39.13 11.18
CA LEU A 510 -9.60 37.68 11.25
C LEU A 510 -9.57 37.18 12.70
N PRO A 511 -10.43 36.22 13.07
CA PRO A 511 -10.20 35.37 14.25
C PRO A 511 -8.85 34.67 14.15
N GLY A 512 -8.09 34.55 15.23
CA GLY A 512 -6.81 33.85 15.24
C GLY A 512 -6.07 33.89 16.58
N GLY A 513 -5.15 32.93 16.76
CA GLY A 513 -4.21 32.92 17.89
C GLY A 513 -3.34 34.16 17.89
N THR A 514 -3.02 34.66 19.09
CA THR A 514 -2.39 35.99 19.28
C THR A 514 -0.90 35.93 19.59
N SER A 515 -0.18 37.02 19.29
CA SER A 515 1.24 37.17 19.64
C SER A 515 1.54 38.48 20.37
N THR A 516 2.60 38.48 21.17
CA THR A 516 3.05 39.61 22.02
C THR A 516 4.11 40.50 21.35
N HIS A 517 4.31 40.40 20.04
CA HIS A 517 5.32 41.16 19.30
C HIS A 517 5.18 42.69 19.48
N MET A 518 3.95 43.20 19.54
CA MET A 518 3.68 44.62 19.83
C MET A 518 4.11 45.04 21.24
N ALA A 519 3.96 44.17 22.25
CA ALA A 519 4.46 44.43 23.60
C ALA A 519 6.00 44.43 23.64
N LYS A 520 6.67 43.46 23.00
CA LYS A 520 8.14 43.43 22.86
C LYS A 520 8.68 44.69 22.18
N PHE A 521 8.01 45.16 21.12
CA PHE A 521 8.34 46.42 20.43
C PHE A 521 8.17 47.65 21.35
N LYS A 522 7.09 47.71 22.14
CA LYS A 522 6.88 48.75 23.15
C LYS A 522 8.02 48.78 24.17
N GLU A 523 8.41 47.62 24.69
CA GLU A 523 9.47 47.49 25.70
C GLU A 523 10.84 47.92 25.16
N ALA A 524 11.18 47.54 23.92
CA ALA A 524 12.40 47.98 23.25
C ALA A 524 12.48 49.52 23.13
N LEU A 525 11.38 50.18 22.75
CA LEU A 525 11.32 51.65 22.66
C LEU A 525 11.36 52.33 24.04
N SER A 526 10.73 51.74 25.05
CA SER A 526 10.85 52.20 26.45
C SER A 526 12.29 52.17 26.97
N LEU A 527 13.09 51.15 26.62
CA LEU A 527 14.48 51.03 27.07
C LEU A 527 15.38 52.17 26.53
N VAL A 528 15.06 52.74 25.37
CA VAL A 528 15.73 53.94 24.83
C VAL A 528 15.05 55.26 25.25
N GLY A 529 14.02 55.20 26.09
CA GLY A 529 13.33 56.37 26.66
C GLY A 529 12.15 56.91 25.85
N ILE A 530 11.63 56.14 24.87
CA ILE A 530 10.45 56.49 24.09
C ILE A 530 9.23 55.77 24.68
N GLU A 531 8.41 56.49 25.45
CA GLU A 531 7.14 55.97 25.97
C GLU A 531 5.97 56.25 25.00
N PRO A 532 5.01 55.33 24.84
CA PRO A 532 3.85 55.52 24.00
C PRO A 532 2.74 56.36 24.66
N ASP A 533 2.09 57.20 23.86
CA ASP A 533 0.79 57.81 24.17
C ASP A 533 -0.34 56.77 24.16
N ALA A 534 -0.24 55.78 23.27
CA ALA A 534 -1.18 54.67 23.14
C ALA A 534 -0.48 53.45 22.50
N TYR A 535 -0.85 52.24 22.90
CA TYR A 535 -0.48 51.00 22.21
C TYR A 535 -1.48 49.88 22.50
N THR A 536 -1.46 48.83 21.69
CA THR A 536 -2.12 47.54 21.97
C THR A 536 -1.06 46.46 22.13
N SER A 537 -1.16 45.61 23.16
CA SER A 537 -0.11 44.66 23.55
C SER A 537 0.00 43.42 22.67
N THR A 538 -1.11 42.99 22.05
CA THR A 538 -1.22 41.76 21.28
C THR A 538 -1.88 42.00 19.92
N SER A 539 -1.43 41.28 18.90
CA SER A 539 -2.08 41.21 17.59
C SER A 539 -2.51 39.78 17.28
N VAL A 540 -3.41 39.59 16.31
CA VAL A 540 -3.56 38.29 15.64
C VAL A 540 -2.22 37.87 15.02
N TYR A 541 -1.93 36.57 15.02
CA TYR A 541 -0.71 35.99 14.47
C TYR A 541 -0.99 34.79 13.56
N VAL A 542 -1.72 33.77 14.05
CA VAL A 542 -2.20 32.68 13.19
C VAL A 542 -3.72 32.74 13.09
N PRO A 543 -4.29 33.13 11.94
CA PRO A 543 -5.73 33.12 11.76
C PRO A 543 -6.31 31.72 11.94
N ALA A 544 -7.47 31.60 12.59
CA ALA A 544 -8.06 30.31 12.94
C ALA A 544 -8.41 29.46 11.69
N LEU A 545 -8.70 30.10 10.56
CA LEU A 545 -8.86 29.43 9.26
C LEU A 545 -7.52 28.87 8.73
N SER A 546 -6.40 29.57 8.98
CA SER A 546 -5.03 29.12 8.63
C SER A 546 -4.64 27.85 9.39
N ALA A 547 -4.91 27.81 10.69
CA ALA A 547 -4.69 26.64 11.54
C ALA A 547 -5.49 25.39 11.11
N LEU A 548 -6.59 25.58 10.38
CA LEU A 548 -7.49 24.52 9.90
C LEU A 548 -7.34 24.20 8.39
N ASP A 549 -6.34 24.77 7.71
CA ASP A 549 -6.11 24.69 6.24
C ASP A 549 -7.24 25.27 5.36
N VAL A 550 -8.11 26.13 5.92
CA VAL A 550 -9.27 26.74 5.23
C VAL A 550 -8.90 28.13 4.67
N PRO A 551 -9.20 28.45 3.39
CA PRO A 551 -8.92 29.77 2.80
C PRO A 551 -9.60 30.95 3.53
N PHE A 552 -8.91 32.09 3.64
CA PHE A 552 -9.37 33.25 4.43
C PHE A 552 -10.71 33.87 4.01
N GLU A 553 -11.08 33.78 2.73
CA GLU A 553 -12.33 34.32 2.20
C GLU A 553 -13.55 33.43 2.46
N TYR A 554 -13.34 32.19 2.91
CA TYR A 554 -14.39 31.18 3.01
C TYR A 554 -15.07 31.24 4.40
N PRO A 555 -16.42 31.18 4.47
CA PRO A 555 -17.09 30.97 5.74
C PRO A 555 -16.74 29.57 6.27
N LEU A 556 -16.47 29.43 7.58
CA LEU A 556 -16.13 28.13 8.15
C LEU A 556 -17.28 27.13 7.98
N SER A 557 -17.08 26.13 7.12
CA SER A 557 -17.87 24.91 7.10
C SER A 557 -17.03 23.74 7.66
N PRO A 558 -17.57 22.91 8.57
CA PRO A 558 -16.90 21.69 9.01
C PRO A 558 -16.58 20.69 7.89
N THR A 559 -17.17 20.85 6.69
CA THR A 559 -16.88 20.04 5.50
C THR A 559 -15.58 20.42 4.78
N ASP A 560 -15.05 21.61 5.07
CA ASP A 560 -13.96 22.21 4.29
C ASP A 560 -12.61 22.05 5.00
N ILE A 561 -12.65 21.74 6.31
CA ILE A 561 -11.52 21.32 7.14
C ILE A 561 -11.12 19.90 6.74
N ARG A 562 -9.84 19.69 6.42
CA ARG A 562 -9.34 18.39 5.90
C ARG A 562 -8.78 17.44 6.97
N PHE A 563 -8.62 17.94 8.20
CA PHE A 563 -8.15 17.15 9.33
C PHE A 563 -9.25 16.21 9.84
N ASP A 564 -8.88 14.99 10.20
CA ASP A 564 -9.80 13.95 10.67
C ASP A 564 -10.54 14.40 11.94
N HIS A 565 -9.81 15.05 12.86
CA HIS A 565 -10.35 15.70 14.06
C HIS A 565 -9.69 17.07 14.28
N TRP A 566 -10.42 18.01 14.88
CA TRP A 566 -9.90 19.36 15.14
C TRP A 566 -10.47 19.98 16.42
N SER A 567 -9.77 20.97 16.97
CA SER A 567 -10.16 21.69 18.18
C SER A 567 -9.91 23.19 18.05
N THR A 568 -10.86 24.00 18.50
CA THR A 568 -10.81 25.47 18.50
C THR A 568 -11.11 25.98 19.90
N GLU A 569 -10.51 27.10 20.30
CA GLU A 569 -10.86 27.79 21.55
C GLU A 569 -12.39 27.96 21.74
N PRO A 570 -12.92 27.80 22.97
CA PRO A 570 -14.25 28.24 23.34
C PRO A 570 -14.51 29.71 23.00
N VAL A 571 -15.79 30.07 22.78
CA VAL A 571 -16.20 31.45 22.47
C VAL A 571 -15.93 32.40 23.65
N GLU A 572 -15.91 31.85 24.86
CA GLU A 572 -15.71 32.55 26.12
C GLU A 572 -14.23 32.80 26.48
N THR A 573 -13.29 32.08 25.86
CA THR A 573 -11.84 32.19 26.12
C THR A 573 -11.02 32.64 24.89
N SER A 574 -11.59 32.53 23.68
CA SER A 574 -10.96 33.00 22.44
C SER A 574 -10.72 34.53 22.42
N PRO A 575 -9.58 35.00 21.89
CA PRO A 575 -8.43 34.23 21.41
C PRO A 575 -7.41 33.95 22.52
N ALA A 576 -6.67 32.84 22.37
CA ALA A 576 -5.54 32.50 23.22
C ALA A 576 -4.21 32.99 22.60
N PRO A 577 -3.08 32.93 23.36
CA PRO A 577 -1.75 33.03 22.79
C PRO A 577 -1.48 31.90 21.77
N HIS A 578 -0.64 32.19 20.77
CA HIS A 578 -0.16 31.21 19.79
C HIS A 578 0.45 29.96 20.46
N CYS A 579 0.13 28.77 19.96
CA CYS A 579 0.53 27.46 20.48
C CYS A 579 0.10 27.11 21.92
N ASN A 580 -0.78 27.90 22.55
CA ASN A 580 -1.23 27.62 23.93
C ASN A 580 -2.09 26.35 23.97
N ILE A 581 -1.73 25.35 24.78
CA ILE A 581 -2.43 24.05 24.78
C ILE A 581 -3.53 23.90 25.83
N ASN A 582 -3.77 24.89 26.71
CA ASN A 582 -4.53 24.68 27.96
C ASN A 582 -5.98 24.24 27.74
N GLN A 583 -6.70 24.84 26.78
CA GLN A 583 -8.07 24.42 26.43
C GLN A 583 -8.11 23.17 25.54
N HIS A 584 -6.95 22.69 25.08
CA HIS A 584 -6.80 21.58 24.15
C HIS A 584 -6.20 20.32 24.79
N LEU A 585 -5.81 20.36 26.08
CA LEU A 585 -5.18 19.22 26.77
C LEU A 585 -6.00 17.92 26.69
N GLU A 586 -7.32 17.97 26.90
CA GLU A 586 -8.20 16.79 26.80
C GLU A 586 -8.29 16.26 25.35
N PHE A 587 -8.29 17.15 24.37
CA PHE A 587 -8.27 16.80 22.95
C PHE A 587 -6.93 16.16 22.55
N LEU A 588 -5.81 16.72 22.97
CA LEU A 588 -4.48 16.14 22.72
C LEU A 588 -4.31 14.80 23.45
N TRP A 589 -4.73 14.71 24.73
CA TRP A 589 -4.66 13.47 25.51
C TRP A 589 -5.49 12.33 24.91
N SER A 590 -6.69 12.62 24.41
CA SER A 590 -7.56 11.59 23.83
C SER A 590 -6.99 10.98 22.54
N HIS A 591 -6.30 11.76 21.71
CA HIS A 591 -5.67 11.24 20.49
C HIS A 591 -4.25 10.68 20.74
N ILE A 592 -3.44 11.35 21.56
CA ILE A 592 -2.08 10.92 21.88
C ILE A 592 -2.12 9.69 22.79
N VAL A 593 -2.72 9.77 23.98
CA VAL A 593 -2.70 8.67 24.96
C VAL A 593 -3.80 7.66 24.70
N ASN A 594 -5.07 8.09 24.74
CA ASN A 594 -6.21 7.14 24.62
C ASN A 594 -6.33 6.53 23.21
N GLY A 595 -5.71 7.16 22.20
CA GLY A 595 -5.62 6.69 20.81
C GLY A 595 -4.40 5.83 20.49
N GLN A 596 -3.62 5.37 21.48
CA GLN A 596 -2.60 4.35 21.26
C GLN A 596 -3.22 3.05 20.72
N PRO A 597 -2.57 2.31 19.80
CA PRO A 597 -3.12 1.07 19.28
C PRO A 597 -3.36 0.04 20.37
N LEU A 598 -4.40 -0.76 20.21
CA LEU A 598 -4.66 -1.87 21.12
C LEU A 598 -3.57 -2.94 20.96
N MET A 599 -2.79 -3.13 22.02
CA MET A 599 -1.77 -4.17 22.16
C MET A 599 -2.41 -5.49 22.60
N PHE A 600 -2.14 -6.57 21.86
CA PHE A 600 -2.75 -7.89 22.11
C PHE A 600 -1.84 -8.83 22.91
N GLU A 601 -1.48 -8.43 24.13
CA GLU A 601 -0.75 -9.29 25.07
C GLU A 601 -1.55 -9.49 26.36
N SER A 602 -1.90 -10.74 26.69
CA SER A 602 -2.42 -11.07 28.03
C SER A 602 -2.08 -12.48 28.48
N ASN A 603 -1.72 -12.62 29.76
CA ASN A 603 -1.54 -13.93 30.42
C ASN A 603 -2.90 -14.58 30.81
N SER A 604 -3.97 -14.29 30.05
CA SER A 604 -5.36 -14.58 30.42
C SER A 604 -6.09 -15.28 29.27
N THR A 605 -6.61 -16.47 29.54
CA THR A 605 -7.20 -17.33 28.51
C THR A 605 -8.61 -16.94 28.10
N ASP A 606 -9.28 -16.01 28.80
CA ASP A 606 -10.67 -15.61 28.54
C ASP A 606 -10.81 -14.10 28.22
N SER A 607 -9.71 -13.43 27.86
CA SER A 607 -9.71 -12.01 27.50
C SER A 607 -10.51 -11.75 26.21
N ILE A 608 -11.53 -10.89 26.30
CA ILE A 608 -12.13 -10.19 25.14
C ILE A 608 -11.61 -8.76 25.18
N PHE A 609 -10.93 -8.33 24.11
CA PHE A 609 -10.54 -6.95 23.92
C PHE A 609 -11.55 -6.23 23.03
N CYS A 610 -11.86 -4.98 23.36
CA CYS A 610 -12.90 -4.20 22.69
C CYS A 610 -12.35 -2.94 22.02
N LEU A 611 -12.83 -2.68 20.82
CA LEU A 611 -12.66 -1.44 20.07
C LEU A 611 -14.03 -0.94 19.66
N GLY A 612 -14.36 0.32 19.90
CA GLY A 612 -15.71 0.83 19.66
C GLY A 612 -15.95 2.18 20.32
N TRP A 613 -17.20 2.64 20.29
CA TRP A 613 -17.60 3.97 20.75
C TRP A 613 -17.42 4.25 22.25
N GLN A 614 -17.01 3.26 23.07
CA GLN A 614 -16.52 3.49 24.43
C GLN A 614 -15.13 4.15 24.48
N ASN A 615 -14.30 4.00 23.44
CA ASN A 615 -13.02 4.71 23.27
C ASN A 615 -12.83 5.08 21.78
N PRO A 616 -13.52 6.13 21.27
CA PRO A 616 -13.64 6.39 19.83
C PRO A 616 -12.33 6.81 19.14
N THR A 617 -11.31 7.23 19.89
CA THR A 617 -9.97 7.57 19.37
C THR A 617 -9.07 6.36 19.19
N GLN A 618 -9.38 5.22 19.82
CA GLN A 618 -8.59 3.99 19.67
C GLN A 618 -9.05 3.20 18.45
N GLN A 619 -8.53 3.58 17.29
CA GLN A 619 -8.92 3.01 15.99
C GLN A 619 -7.86 2.04 15.40
N MET A 620 -6.78 1.72 16.12
CA MET A 620 -5.69 0.88 15.60
C MET A 620 -5.48 -0.40 16.41
N ILE A 621 -5.11 -1.47 15.72
CA ILE A 621 -4.74 -2.79 16.23
C ILE A 621 -3.26 -3.05 15.93
N THR A 622 -2.46 -3.44 16.93
CA THR A 622 -1.03 -3.74 16.74
C THR A 622 -0.68 -5.17 17.19
N GLY A 623 0.14 -5.87 16.41
CA GLY A 623 0.48 -7.27 16.63
C GLY A 623 1.56 -7.50 17.69
N ALA A 624 1.38 -8.54 18.51
CA ALA A 624 2.42 -9.09 19.37
C ALA A 624 3.27 -10.14 18.63
N ALA A 625 4.43 -10.49 19.19
CA ALA A 625 5.32 -11.52 18.63
C ALA A 625 4.63 -12.91 18.55
N PRO A 626 5.03 -13.79 17.60
CA PRO A 626 4.35 -15.08 17.34
C PRO A 626 4.54 -16.18 18.41
N THR A 627 4.71 -15.81 19.68
CA THR A 627 4.67 -16.73 20.83
C THR A 627 3.21 -17.12 21.12
N ALA A 628 2.80 -18.27 20.59
CA ALA A 628 1.40 -18.67 20.36
C ALA A 628 0.51 -19.00 21.59
N GLU A 629 0.69 -18.33 22.74
CA GLU A 629 -0.04 -18.64 23.99
C GLU A 629 -0.76 -17.43 24.65
N SER A 630 -0.60 -16.19 24.16
CA SER A 630 -0.97 -14.95 24.90
C SER A 630 -2.09 -14.08 24.31
N THR A 631 -2.70 -14.43 23.18
CA THR A 631 -3.75 -13.61 22.53
C THR A 631 -5.18 -14.04 22.89
N GLY A 632 -6.08 -13.05 23.01
CA GLY A 632 -7.50 -13.21 23.34
C GLY A 632 -8.43 -13.17 22.13
N SER A 633 -9.73 -13.01 22.37
CA SER A 633 -10.70 -12.66 21.32
C SER A 633 -10.83 -11.14 21.18
N ILE A 634 -11.26 -10.69 20.00
CA ILE A 634 -11.30 -9.28 19.59
C ILE A 634 -12.72 -8.93 19.15
N GLU A 635 -13.27 -7.84 19.66
CA GLU A 635 -14.53 -7.26 19.19
C GLU A 635 -14.32 -5.83 18.70
N ILE A 636 -14.86 -5.53 17.51
CA ILE A 636 -14.68 -4.26 16.80
C ILE A 636 -16.06 -3.70 16.45
N GLY A 637 -16.43 -2.58 17.06
CA GLY A 637 -17.69 -1.86 16.89
C GLY A 637 -18.95 -2.67 17.18
N THR A 638 -18.87 -3.68 18.05
CA THR A 638 -20.03 -4.49 18.49
C THR A 638 -20.88 -3.74 19.53
N GLY A 639 -22.07 -4.24 19.82
CA GLY A 639 -22.92 -3.71 20.89
C GLY A 639 -22.26 -3.78 22.28
N PHE A 640 -21.30 -4.70 22.47
CA PHE A 640 -20.50 -4.80 23.69
C PHE A 640 -19.45 -3.68 23.79
N CYS A 641 -18.76 -3.35 22.70
CA CYS A 641 -17.73 -2.30 22.66
C CYS A 641 -18.28 -0.88 22.51
N ASN A 642 -19.49 -0.73 21.99
CA ASN A 642 -20.16 0.57 21.87
C ASN A 642 -21.05 0.87 23.09
N GLY A 643 -21.64 -0.16 23.70
CA GLY A 643 -22.66 0.01 24.74
C GLY A 643 -24.06 0.27 24.16
N PRO A 644 -25.07 0.52 25.01
CA PRO A 644 -26.47 0.57 24.59
C PRO A 644 -26.81 1.85 23.79
N GLY A 645 -27.06 1.69 22.49
CA GLY A 645 -27.48 2.77 21.59
C GLY A 645 -27.61 2.31 20.14
N GLU A 646 -28.01 3.23 19.26
CA GLU A 646 -27.69 3.15 17.83
C GLU A 646 -26.41 3.96 17.60
N TRP A 647 -25.49 3.44 16.80
CA TRP A 647 -24.12 3.97 16.68
C TRP A 647 -23.70 4.14 15.21
N PRO A 648 -22.85 5.13 14.88
CA PRO A 648 -22.26 5.22 13.55
C PRO A 648 -21.33 4.04 13.26
N LEU A 649 -20.97 3.86 11.98
CA LEU A 649 -19.95 2.89 11.56
C LEU A 649 -18.65 3.16 12.32
N PHE A 650 -18.19 2.18 13.10
CA PHE A 650 -16.89 2.26 13.75
C PHE A 650 -15.81 1.74 12.80
N THR A 651 -14.77 2.54 12.56
CA THR A 651 -13.64 2.22 11.67
C THR A 651 -12.41 1.85 12.49
N CYS A 652 -11.70 0.81 12.06
CA CYS A 652 -10.49 0.34 12.72
C CYS A 652 -9.50 -0.26 11.70
N GLU A 653 -8.19 -0.17 11.96
CA GLU A 653 -7.16 -0.70 11.06
C GLU A 653 -5.92 -1.30 11.75
N THR A 654 -5.06 -1.95 10.96
CA THR A 654 -3.70 -2.37 11.37
C THR A 654 -2.80 -1.16 11.64
N SER A 655 -2.06 -1.18 12.76
CA SER A 655 -0.96 -0.26 13.06
C SER A 655 0.02 -0.13 11.90
N PRO A 656 0.49 1.09 11.55
CA PRO A 656 1.41 1.31 10.44
C PRO A 656 2.81 0.71 10.68
N CYS A 657 3.12 0.32 11.93
CA CYS A 657 4.45 -0.11 12.33
C CYS A 657 4.63 -1.60 12.62
N SER A 658 3.54 -2.30 12.97
CA SER A 658 3.56 -3.72 13.31
C SER A 658 2.42 -4.42 12.58
N PRO A 659 2.60 -4.67 11.27
CA PRO A 659 1.50 -5.03 10.39
C PRO A 659 0.86 -6.40 10.70
N VAL A 660 1.56 -7.29 11.40
CA VAL A 660 1.21 -8.72 11.49
C VAL A 660 0.38 -9.05 12.74
N ILE A 661 -0.92 -9.21 12.56
CA ILE A 661 -1.85 -9.64 13.62
C ILE A 661 -2.00 -11.15 13.59
N TYR A 662 -1.84 -11.83 14.72
CA TYR A 662 -2.06 -13.28 14.86
C TYR A 662 -3.32 -13.59 15.67
N LEU A 663 -4.33 -14.19 15.02
CA LEU A 663 -5.54 -14.73 15.66
C LEU A 663 -5.45 -16.27 15.73
N PRO A 664 -5.05 -16.87 16.87
CA PRO A 664 -4.76 -18.30 16.98
C PRO A 664 -6.02 -19.17 17.05
N GLU A 665 -5.82 -20.50 17.03
CA GLU A 665 -6.90 -21.50 17.16
C GLU A 665 -7.82 -21.19 18.35
N GLY A 666 -9.13 -21.37 18.16
CA GLY A 666 -10.14 -21.14 19.20
C GLY A 666 -10.45 -19.67 19.51
N ARG A 667 -9.74 -18.69 18.93
CA ARG A 667 -10.06 -17.25 19.07
C ARG A 667 -10.98 -16.73 17.99
N THR A 668 -11.65 -15.63 18.31
CA THR A 668 -12.59 -14.94 17.43
C THR A 668 -12.26 -13.47 17.30
N MET A 669 -12.16 -12.95 16.07
CA MET A 669 -12.24 -11.52 15.77
C MET A 669 -13.64 -11.25 15.22
N ARG A 670 -14.41 -10.35 15.85
CA ARG A 670 -15.79 -10.03 15.46
C ARG A 670 -15.89 -8.56 15.05
N ILE A 671 -16.26 -8.33 13.80
CA ILE A 671 -16.39 -7.03 13.16
C ILE A 671 -17.89 -6.74 13.01
N GLY A 672 -18.42 -5.86 13.87
CA GLY A 672 -19.86 -5.62 14.04
C GLY A 672 -20.60 -6.76 14.75
N ASP A 673 -21.89 -6.58 15.00
CA ASP A 673 -22.73 -7.57 15.65
C ASP A 673 -23.08 -8.75 14.72
N SER A 674 -23.04 -9.97 15.24
CA SER A 674 -23.60 -11.15 14.57
C SER A 674 -25.12 -11.03 14.46
N MET A 675 -25.72 -11.67 13.46
CA MET A 675 -27.17 -11.61 13.24
C MET A 675 -27.97 -11.98 14.50
N GLY A 676 -28.73 -11.00 15.01
CA GLY A 676 -29.65 -11.18 16.14
C GLY A 676 -29.13 -10.67 17.48
N ASP A 677 -27.84 -10.36 17.60
CA ASP A 677 -27.26 -9.83 18.85
C ASP A 677 -27.45 -8.30 19.01
N GLY A 678 -27.53 -7.58 17.90
CA GLY A 678 -27.62 -6.13 17.87
C GLY A 678 -27.79 -5.56 16.46
N ALA A 679 -27.49 -4.27 16.33
CA ALA A 679 -27.51 -3.54 15.05
C ALA A 679 -26.19 -2.77 14.81
N SER A 680 -25.16 -2.99 15.64
CA SER A 680 -23.88 -2.29 15.54
C SER A 680 -23.05 -2.86 14.39
N HIS A 681 -22.43 -1.99 13.60
CA HIS A 681 -21.65 -2.37 12.43
C HIS A 681 -20.29 -1.67 12.40
N ALA A 682 -19.28 -2.36 11.88
CA ALA A 682 -17.89 -1.88 11.84
C ALA A 682 -17.19 -2.17 10.51
N GLN A 683 -16.12 -1.42 10.25
CA GLN A 683 -15.13 -1.77 9.24
C GLN A 683 -13.80 -2.06 9.94
N PHE A 684 -13.18 -3.19 9.59
CA PHE A 684 -11.77 -3.45 9.89
C PHE A 684 -10.95 -3.45 8.60
N THR A 685 -9.90 -2.63 8.55
CA THR A 685 -9.01 -2.47 7.41
C THR A 685 -7.64 -3.11 7.71
N ILE A 686 -7.25 -4.09 6.89
CA ILE A 686 -5.84 -4.49 6.79
C ILE A 686 -5.19 -3.45 5.86
N ALA A 687 -4.50 -2.47 6.45
CA ALA A 687 -3.94 -1.32 5.74
C ALA A 687 -2.71 -1.73 4.90
N ARG A 688 -2.19 -0.81 4.07
CA ARG A 688 -1.06 -1.06 3.16
C ARG A 688 0.18 -1.58 3.91
N GLY A 689 0.61 -2.80 3.57
CA GLY A 689 1.70 -3.54 4.26
C GLY A 689 1.23 -4.42 5.43
N GLY A 690 0.00 -4.21 5.91
CA GLY A 690 -0.70 -4.99 6.92
C GLY A 690 -0.80 -6.48 6.57
N THR A 691 -0.82 -7.34 7.59
CA THR A 691 -1.01 -8.79 7.46
C THR A 691 -1.90 -9.32 8.58
N LEU A 692 -3.06 -9.90 8.26
CA LEU A 692 -3.84 -10.65 9.25
C LEU A 692 -3.62 -12.15 9.07
N VAL A 693 -3.13 -12.83 10.11
CA VAL A 693 -2.94 -14.29 10.16
C VAL A 693 -4.05 -14.91 11.00
N VAL A 694 -4.86 -15.75 10.37
CA VAL A 694 -6.08 -16.34 10.94
C VAL A 694 -5.92 -17.86 11.03
N ASN A 695 -5.82 -18.35 12.25
CA ASN A 695 -5.99 -19.77 12.61
C ASN A 695 -7.31 -19.99 13.38
N GLY A 696 -7.76 -18.97 14.12
CA GLY A 696 -9.11 -18.87 14.69
C GLY A 696 -10.21 -18.56 13.65
N THR A 697 -11.19 -17.76 14.06
CA THR A 697 -12.32 -17.35 13.21
C THR A 697 -12.48 -15.83 13.17
N VAL A 698 -12.52 -15.24 11.98
CA VAL A 698 -13.02 -13.86 11.79
C VAL A 698 -14.51 -13.93 11.47
N HIS A 699 -15.32 -13.13 12.15
CA HIS A 699 -16.75 -12.99 11.94
C HIS A 699 -17.07 -11.55 11.50
N ILE A 700 -17.75 -11.39 10.38
CA ILE A 700 -18.16 -10.11 9.81
C ILE A 700 -19.69 -10.07 9.85
N GLY A 701 -20.24 -9.17 10.68
CA GLY A 701 -21.68 -9.00 10.87
C GLY A 701 -22.39 -8.32 9.68
N PRO A 702 -23.73 -8.21 9.71
CA PRO A 702 -24.48 -7.43 8.74
C PRO A 702 -23.98 -5.98 8.65
N HIS A 703 -23.96 -5.44 7.44
CA HIS A 703 -23.44 -4.10 7.10
C HIS A 703 -21.98 -3.82 7.51
N SER A 704 -21.26 -4.84 8.01
CA SER A 704 -19.88 -4.73 8.46
C SER A 704 -18.92 -5.24 7.38
N THR A 705 -17.67 -4.76 7.39
CA THR A 705 -16.73 -5.00 6.28
C THR A 705 -15.33 -5.34 6.77
N LEU A 706 -14.74 -6.40 6.18
CA LEU A 706 -13.31 -6.65 6.18
C LEU A 706 -12.70 -6.09 4.88
N LEU A 707 -11.93 -5.02 5.00
CA LEU A 707 -11.24 -4.38 3.89
C LEU A 707 -9.76 -4.83 3.87
N ILE A 708 -9.25 -5.21 2.70
CA ILE A 708 -7.86 -5.60 2.47
C ILE A 708 -7.30 -4.64 1.42
N GLU A 709 -6.49 -3.67 1.87
CA GLU A 709 -5.99 -2.58 1.03
C GLU A 709 -4.79 -2.97 0.15
N GLU A 710 -4.39 -2.08 -0.77
CA GLU A 710 -3.34 -2.38 -1.75
C GLU A 710 -2.04 -2.86 -1.07
N GLY A 711 -1.52 -4.01 -1.50
CA GLY A 711 -0.30 -4.61 -0.96
C GLY A 711 -0.43 -5.25 0.43
N ALA A 712 -1.61 -5.23 1.05
CA ALA A 712 -1.90 -5.95 2.28
C ALA A 712 -2.13 -7.46 2.05
N GLU A 713 -1.94 -8.28 3.08
CA GLU A 713 -2.13 -9.73 3.04
C GLU A 713 -3.10 -10.25 4.11
N LEU A 714 -3.85 -11.30 3.77
CA LEU A 714 -4.69 -12.09 4.69
C LEU A 714 -4.31 -13.56 4.54
N ILE A 715 -3.87 -14.21 5.62
CA ILE A 715 -3.37 -15.58 5.63
C ILE A 715 -4.30 -16.45 6.46
N LEU A 716 -4.93 -17.46 5.84
CA LEU A 716 -5.76 -18.43 6.55
C LEU A 716 -4.93 -19.70 6.86
N GLU A 717 -4.35 -19.76 8.05
CA GLU A 717 -3.60 -20.90 8.58
C GLU A 717 -4.57 -21.90 9.22
N GLU A 718 -5.23 -22.72 8.40
CA GLU A 718 -6.41 -23.54 8.78
C GLU A 718 -7.64 -22.74 9.29
N GLY A 719 -7.54 -21.41 9.40
CA GLY A 719 -8.59 -20.55 9.95
C GLY A 719 -9.78 -20.29 9.03
N THR A 720 -10.76 -19.57 9.58
CA THR A 720 -12.09 -19.42 8.97
C THR A 720 -12.54 -17.96 8.95
N LEU A 721 -13.07 -17.50 7.81
CA LEU A 721 -13.88 -16.27 7.72
C LEU A 721 -15.37 -16.66 7.70
N ARG A 722 -16.19 -15.92 8.44
CA ARG A 722 -17.67 -15.96 8.38
C ARG A 722 -18.19 -14.59 8.02
N VAL A 723 -19.04 -14.50 7.00
CA VAL A 723 -19.68 -13.27 6.54
C VAL A 723 -21.18 -13.46 6.62
N ASP A 724 -21.84 -12.75 7.53
CA ASP A 724 -23.31 -12.73 7.65
C ASP A 724 -23.97 -11.98 6.47
N PRO A 725 -25.30 -12.12 6.27
CA PRO A 725 -25.99 -11.40 5.21
C PRO A 725 -25.81 -9.90 5.36
N PHE A 726 -25.59 -9.19 4.25
CA PHE A 726 -25.20 -7.78 4.17
C PHE A 726 -23.80 -7.45 4.72
N GLY A 727 -23.06 -8.41 5.28
CA GLY A 727 -21.63 -8.27 5.57
C GLY A 727 -20.79 -8.42 4.30
N SER A 728 -19.56 -7.88 4.30
CA SER A 728 -18.69 -7.96 3.12
C SER A 728 -17.20 -8.19 3.40
N ILE A 729 -16.53 -8.81 2.42
CA ILE A 729 -15.07 -8.79 2.27
C ILE A 729 -14.76 -7.98 1.02
N VAL A 730 -13.88 -6.97 1.13
CA VAL A 730 -13.43 -6.14 0.01
C VAL A 730 -11.93 -6.30 -0.14
N GLN A 731 -11.49 -6.93 -1.22
CA GLN A 731 -10.09 -7.18 -1.52
C GLN A 731 -9.63 -6.32 -2.72
N ARG A 732 -8.80 -5.30 -2.45
CA ARG A 732 -8.28 -4.35 -3.44
C ARG A 732 -7.28 -4.95 -4.44
N PRO A 733 -6.95 -4.25 -5.55
CA PRO A 733 -5.84 -4.62 -6.42
C PRO A 733 -4.53 -4.89 -5.64
N HIS A 734 -3.68 -5.76 -6.17
CA HIS A 734 -2.37 -6.18 -5.63
C HIS A 734 -2.33 -6.79 -4.21
N SER A 735 -3.38 -6.63 -3.40
CA SER A 735 -3.57 -7.31 -2.11
C SER A 735 -3.72 -8.83 -2.29
N ARG A 736 -3.49 -9.62 -1.24
CA ARG A 736 -3.46 -11.09 -1.32
C ARG A 736 -4.27 -11.78 -0.24
N ILE A 737 -5.02 -12.82 -0.63
CA ILE A 737 -5.49 -13.85 0.28
C ILE A 737 -4.64 -15.11 0.06
N LYS A 738 -4.04 -15.61 1.14
CA LYS A 738 -3.25 -16.85 1.19
C LYS A 738 -3.94 -17.89 2.07
N THR A 739 -3.61 -19.14 1.86
CA THR A 739 -3.91 -20.23 2.81
C THR A 739 -2.63 -20.96 3.18
N ILE A 740 -2.60 -21.53 4.39
CA ILE A 740 -1.67 -22.58 4.78
C ILE A 740 -2.53 -23.67 5.42
N GLY A 741 -2.42 -24.92 4.95
CA GLY A 741 -3.36 -25.98 5.32
C GLY A 741 -4.75 -25.74 4.72
N ASN A 742 -5.79 -25.71 5.56
CA ASN A 742 -7.19 -25.78 5.12
C ASN A 742 -8.02 -24.51 5.46
N GLY A 743 -7.82 -23.43 4.71
CA GLY A 743 -8.54 -22.16 4.90
C GLY A 743 -10.01 -22.23 4.45
N ARG A 744 -10.90 -21.49 5.14
CA ARG A 744 -12.36 -21.50 4.89
C ARG A 744 -12.95 -20.09 4.83
N ILE A 745 -13.89 -19.87 3.92
CA ILE A 745 -14.68 -18.64 3.82
C ILE A 745 -16.16 -19.02 3.69
N PHE A 746 -16.98 -18.62 4.66
CA PHE A 746 -18.42 -18.85 4.65
C PHE A 746 -19.17 -17.55 4.33
N LEU A 747 -19.77 -17.50 3.14
CA LEU A 747 -20.62 -16.41 2.68
C LEU A 747 -22.08 -16.77 2.98
N ASN A 748 -22.50 -16.45 4.20
CA ASN A 748 -23.76 -16.88 4.77
C ASN A 748 -24.90 -15.97 4.31
N GLY A 749 -25.81 -16.49 3.50
CA GLY A 749 -26.97 -15.75 3.00
C GLY A 749 -26.74 -15.03 1.68
N ALA A 750 -27.83 -14.77 0.95
CA ALA A 750 -27.79 -14.23 -0.40
C ALA A 750 -27.04 -12.90 -0.51
N ASP A 751 -27.03 -12.08 0.55
CA ASP A 751 -26.47 -10.73 0.55
C ASP A 751 -25.11 -10.61 1.24
N ALA A 752 -24.49 -11.72 1.65
CA ALA A 752 -23.07 -11.76 1.99
C ALA A 752 -22.23 -11.68 0.69
N ILE A 753 -21.24 -10.77 0.64
CA ILE A 753 -20.49 -10.49 -0.60
C ILE A 753 -18.97 -10.53 -0.37
N TRP A 754 -18.24 -11.25 -1.23
CA TRP A 754 -16.79 -11.06 -1.40
C TRP A 754 -16.52 -10.32 -2.72
N THR A 755 -16.08 -9.06 -2.62
CA THR A 755 -15.57 -8.27 -3.74
C THR A 755 -14.06 -8.50 -3.86
N ASN A 756 -13.58 -8.82 -5.07
CA ASN A 756 -12.21 -9.25 -5.32
C ASN A 756 -11.61 -8.59 -6.56
N GLU A 757 -10.55 -7.81 -6.37
CA GLU A 757 -9.67 -7.21 -7.38
C GLU A 757 -8.21 -7.70 -7.27
N GLY A 758 -7.85 -8.29 -6.13
CA GLY A 758 -6.51 -8.77 -5.81
C GLY A 758 -6.22 -10.22 -6.21
N VAL A 759 -5.29 -10.84 -5.49
CA VAL A 759 -4.73 -12.17 -5.77
C VAL A 759 -5.18 -13.19 -4.72
N VAL A 760 -5.44 -14.44 -5.16
CA VAL A 760 -5.60 -15.61 -4.29
C VAL A 760 -4.43 -16.56 -4.53
N HIS A 761 -3.74 -17.01 -3.47
CA HIS A 761 -2.53 -17.84 -3.59
C HIS A 761 -2.60 -19.03 -2.62
N LEU A 762 -2.69 -20.25 -3.15
CA LEU A 762 -2.57 -21.48 -2.38
C LEU A 762 -1.21 -22.14 -2.70
N HIS A 763 -0.40 -22.46 -1.70
CA HIS A 763 0.83 -23.22 -1.95
C HIS A 763 0.51 -24.71 -2.14
N SER A 764 1.53 -25.52 -2.42
CA SER A 764 1.35 -26.95 -2.68
C SER A 764 0.71 -27.66 -1.48
N PHE A 765 -0.28 -28.51 -1.75
CA PHE A 765 -1.14 -29.24 -0.80
C PHE A 765 -2.17 -28.42 -0.01
N ASP A 766 -2.15 -27.08 -0.06
CA ASP A 766 -3.14 -26.25 0.64
C ASP A 766 -4.53 -26.30 -0.01
N SER A 767 -5.57 -25.95 0.76
CA SER A 767 -6.92 -25.75 0.22
C SER A 767 -7.62 -24.51 0.76
N LEU A 768 -8.43 -23.91 -0.12
CA LEU A 768 -9.39 -22.85 0.21
C LEU A 768 -10.79 -23.34 -0.14
N ARG A 769 -11.66 -23.42 0.87
CA ARG A 769 -13.07 -23.76 0.70
C ARG A 769 -13.95 -22.53 0.89
N VAL A 770 -14.66 -22.12 -0.17
CA VAL A 770 -15.72 -21.09 -0.09
C VAL A 770 -17.07 -21.79 -0.10
N ALA A 771 -17.94 -21.50 0.86
CA ALA A 771 -19.25 -22.15 0.98
C ALA A 771 -20.24 -21.26 1.78
N SER A 772 -21.33 -21.85 2.27
CA SER A 772 -22.21 -21.28 3.29
C SER A 772 -22.48 -22.32 4.39
N GLU A 773 -22.67 -21.84 5.62
CA GLU A 773 -23.16 -22.64 6.76
C GLU A 773 -24.68 -22.54 6.92
N LEU A 774 -25.34 -21.57 6.26
CA LEU A 774 -26.79 -21.44 6.27
C LEU A 774 -27.46 -22.36 5.25
N ALA A 775 -28.45 -23.13 5.72
CA ALA A 775 -29.25 -23.97 4.85
C ALA A 775 -30.00 -23.13 3.80
N ASN A 776 -29.82 -23.49 2.53
CA ASN A 776 -30.56 -22.95 1.38
C ASN A 776 -30.31 -21.45 1.13
N GLN A 777 -29.18 -20.91 1.56
CA GLN A 777 -28.76 -19.55 1.20
C GLN A 777 -27.24 -19.49 1.04
N CYS A 778 -26.74 -18.91 -0.06
CA CYS A 778 -25.32 -18.77 -0.36
C CYS A 778 -25.05 -17.35 -0.87
N GLY A 779 -23.92 -16.76 -0.46
CA GLY A 779 -23.53 -15.41 -0.87
C GLY A 779 -22.93 -15.32 -2.27
N LYS A 780 -22.42 -14.13 -2.59
CA LYS A 780 -21.95 -13.76 -3.93
C LYS A 780 -20.45 -13.44 -3.93
N ILE A 781 -19.74 -13.81 -4.99
CA ILE A 781 -18.37 -13.37 -5.27
C ILE A 781 -18.42 -12.44 -6.49
N LYS A 782 -17.83 -11.24 -6.37
CA LYS A 782 -17.79 -10.24 -7.44
C LYS A 782 -16.36 -9.94 -7.84
N PHE A 783 -16.06 -10.10 -9.12
CA PHE A 783 -14.77 -9.81 -9.72
C PHE A 783 -14.82 -8.51 -10.52
N TYR A 784 -13.91 -7.58 -10.24
CA TYR A 784 -13.75 -6.31 -10.95
C TYR A 784 -12.31 -6.13 -11.43
N GLY A 785 -12.10 -5.25 -12.42
CA GLY A 785 -10.76 -4.88 -12.91
C GLY A 785 -10.00 -6.00 -13.63
N GLU A 786 -8.81 -5.65 -14.14
CA GLU A 786 -8.04 -6.52 -15.04
C GLU A 786 -6.95 -7.35 -14.35
N THR A 787 -6.59 -7.04 -13.10
CA THR A 787 -5.40 -7.57 -12.40
C THR A 787 -5.62 -8.87 -11.63
N GLY A 788 -6.85 -9.36 -11.55
CA GLY A 788 -7.22 -10.39 -10.58
C GLY A 788 -6.83 -11.82 -10.98
N TYR A 789 -6.18 -12.53 -10.07
CA TYR A 789 -5.46 -13.77 -10.39
C TYR A 789 -5.47 -14.79 -9.25
N THR A 790 -5.55 -16.07 -9.59
CA THR A 790 -5.52 -17.20 -8.65
C THR A 790 -4.36 -18.14 -8.96
N PHE A 791 -3.41 -18.27 -8.03
CA PHE A 791 -2.33 -19.25 -8.11
C PHE A 791 -2.65 -20.51 -7.30
N LEU A 792 -2.57 -21.69 -7.94
CA LEU A 792 -2.80 -22.99 -7.33
C LEU A 792 -1.56 -23.90 -7.45
N GLY A 793 -0.78 -24.03 -6.37
CA GLY A 793 0.38 -24.94 -6.28
C GLY A 793 0.05 -26.44 -6.43
N ASP A 794 1.08 -27.30 -6.39
CA ASP A 794 0.92 -28.75 -6.62
C ASP A 794 -0.06 -29.39 -5.64
N HIS A 795 -1.04 -30.13 -6.15
CA HIS A 795 -2.12 -30.77 -5.39
C HIS A 795 -3.06 -29.81 -4.63
N SER A 796 -2.85 -28.49 -4.69
CA SER A 796 -3.71 -27.53 -4.02
C SER A 796 -5.14 -27.51 -4.59
N VAL A 797 -6.09 -27.04 -3.79
CA VAL A 797 -7.52 -27.04 -4.15
C VAL A 797 -8.20 -25.72 -3.76
N LEU A 798 -8.63 -24.96 -4.77
CA LEU A 798 -9.73 -24.00 -4.59
C LEU A 798 -11.05 -24.73 -4.82
N GLN A 799 -11.96 -24.71 -3.85
CA GLN A 799 -13.27 -25.35 -3.93
C GLN A 799 -14.37 -24.37 -3.52
N ILE A 800 -15.35 -24.17 -4.40
CA ILE A 800 -16.53 -23.33 -4.14
C ILE A 800 -17.77 -24.23 -4.15
N ASP A 801 -18.46 -24.29 -3.01
CA ASP A 801 -19.60 -25.17 -2.76
C ASP A 801 -20.87 -24.38 -2.44
N GLY A 802 -21.79 -24.33 -3.40
CA GLY A 802 -23.20 -24.06 -3.14
C GLY A 802 -23.97 -25.34 -2.78
N SER A 803 -25.29 -25.22 -2.74
CA SER A 803 -26.24 -26.31 -2.45
C SER A 803 -27.24 -26.52 -3.60
N PRO A 804 -27.88 -27.70 -3.73
CA PRO A 804 -28.86 -27.98 -4.80
C PRO A 804 -30.08 -27.05 -4.86
N ILE A 805 -30.29 -26.20 -3.84
CA ILE A 805 -31.42 -25.26 -3.73
C ILE A 805 -30.98 -23.82 -3.38
N ALA A 806 -29.67 -23.54 -3.42
CA ALA A 806 -29.08 -22.21 -3.42
C ALA A 806 -27.63 -22.32 -3.91
N ALA A 807 -27.37 -21.82 -5.12
CA ALA A 807 -26.04 -21.80 -5.72
C ALA A 807 -25.19 -20.64 -5.15
N VAL A 808 -23.86 -20.73 -5.27
CA VAL A 808 -22.98 -19.57 -5.10
C VAL A 808 -22.98 -18.78 -6.41
N GLU A 809 -23.23 -17.47 -6.30
CA GLU A 809 -23.24 -16.54 -7.43
C GLU A 809 -21.83 -15.98 -7.67
N LEU A 810 -21.20 -16.27 -8.82
CA LEU A 810 -19.95 -15.61 -9.23
C LEU A 810 -20.19 -14.68 -10.41
N ILE A 811 -19.89 -13.40 -10.21
CA ILE A 811 -20.17 -12.33 -11.15
C ILE A 811 -18.84 -11.71 -11.60
N LEU A 812 -18.50 -11.87 -12.89
CA LEU A 812 -17.46 -11.09 -13.54
C LEU A 812 -18.08 -9.81 -14.10
N ALA A 813 -17.71 -8.66 -13.52
CA ALA A 813 -18.22 -7.35 -13.92
C ALA A 813 -17.75 -6.96 -15.34
N GLU A 814 -18.24 -5.81 -15.81
CA GLU A 814 -17.79 -5.20 -17.05
C GLU A 814 -16.26 -4.99 -17.05
N ASP A 815 -15.63 -5.37 -18.17
CA ASP A 815 -14.18 -5.41 -18.41
C ASP A 815 -13.35 -6.26 -17.41
N ALA A 816 -13.99 -7.05 -16.54
CA ALA A 816 -13.30 -7.85 -15.54
C ALA A 816 -12.55 -9.03 -16.16
N LYS A 817 -11.24 -9.13 -15.90
CA LYS A 817 -10.38 -10.21 -16.40
C LYS A 817 -9.87 -11.05 -15.24
N ARG A 818 -9.83 -12.37 -15.45
CA ARG A 818 -9.47 -13.37 -14.42
C ARG A 818 -8.55 -14.44 -14.97
N GLY A 819 -7.43 -14.66 -14.29
CA GLY A 819 -6.54 -15.81 -14.52
C GLY A 819 -6.57 -16.82 -13.37
N ALA A 820 -6.49 -18.11 -13.69
CA ALA A 820 -6.25 -19.17 -12.71
C ALA A 820 -5.17 -20.13 -13.23
N GLU A 821 -4.00 -20.15 -12.59
CA GLU A 821 -2.80 -20.86 -13.08
C GLU A 821 -2.12 -21.71 -12.00
N GLY A 822 -1.11 -22.48 -12.44
CA GLY A 822 -0.42 -23.47 -11.61
C GLY A 822 -0.85 -24.89 -11.94
N SER A 823 -0.65 -25.79 -10.99
CA SER A 823 -0.81 -27.24 -11.16
C SER A 823 -1.87 -27.86 -10.24
N GLY A 824 -2.51 -27.07 -9.36
CA GLY A 824 -3.61 -27.50 -8.50
C GLY A 824 -4.93 -27.78 -9.25
N THR A 825 -6.04 -27.68 -8.52
CA THR A 825 -7.40 -27.93 -9.03
C THR A 825 -8.38 -26.85 -8.58
N CYS A 826 -9.12 -26.26 -9.52
CA CYS A 826 -10.32 -25.48 -9.24
C CYS A 826 -11.56 -26.39 -9.28
N LYS A 827 -12.41 -26.32 -8.25
CA LYS A 827 -13.71 -27.02 -8.19
C LYS A 827 -14.85 -26.03 -7.97
N LEU A 828 -15.94 -26.21 -8.71
CA LEU A 828 -17.19 -25.46 -8.55
C LEU A 828 -18.33 -26.47 -8.42
N ASN A 829 -19.13 -26.40 -7.36
CA ASN A 829 -20.25 -27.31 -7.12
C ASN A 829 -21.52 -26.50 -6.79
N HIS A 830 -22.60 -26.63 -7.56
CA HIS A 830 -23.81 -25.80 -7.46
C HIS A 830 -23.50 -24.30 -7.52
N VAL A 831 -23.14 -23.84 -8.72
CA VAL A 831 -22.62 -22.48 -8.96
C VAL A 831 -23.32 -21.85 -10.17
N ASN A 832 -23.63 -20.56 -10.06
CA ASN A 832 -24.05 -19.73 -11.17
C ASN A 832 -22.90 -18.79 -11.56
N LEU A 833 -22.51 -18.78 -12.84
CA LEU A 833 -21.49 -17.89 -13.40
C LEU A 833 -22.14 -16.84 -14.29
N HIS A 834 -21.79 -15.58 -14.06
CA HIS A 834 -22.34 -14.43 -14.78
C HIS A 834 -21.23 -13.61 -15.41
N PHE A 835 -21.29 -13.46 -16.74
CA PHE A 835 -20.32 -12.69 -17.53
C PHE A 835 -20.97 -11.43 -18.11
N HIS A 836 -20.52 -10.26 -17.65
CA HIS A 836 -20.90 -8.96 -18.21
C HIS A 836 -20.00 -8.56 -19.40
N ASN A 837 -20.12 -7.30 -19.87
CA ASN A 837 -19.42 -6.78 -21.06
C ASN A 837 -17.92 -7.09 -21.00
N ASN A 838 -17.38 -7.67 -22.07
CA ASN A 838 -15.95 -7.96 -22.26
C ASN A 838 -15.30 -8.84 -21.15
N ALA A 839 -16.08 -9.50 -20.30
CA ALA A 839 -15.55 -10.26 -19.17
C ALA A 839 -14.80 -11.53 -19.62
N GLU A 840 -13.55 -11.72 -19.18
CA GLU A 840 -12.71 -12.86 -19.56
C GLU A 840 -12.30 -13.72 -18.35
N TRP A 841 -12.47 -15.04 -18.44
CA TRP A 841 -11.87 -16.01 -17.50
C TRP A 841 -10.98 -17.03 -18.23
N HIS A 842 -9.72 -17.09 -17.81
CA HIS A 842 -8.67 -17.98 -18.30
C HIS A 842 -8.29 -19.00 -17.22
N VAL A 843 -8.59 -20.27 -17.48
CA VAL A 843 -8.43 -21.39 -16.53
C VAL A 843 -7.31 -22.32 -17.02
N GLY A 844 -6.07 -22.02 -16.62
CA GLY A 844 -4.88 -22.85 -16.87
C GLY A 844 -4.68 -23.99 -15.86
N VAL A 845 -5.49 -24.05 -14.81
CA VAL A 845 -5.51 -25.14 -13.81
C VAL A 845 -6.47 -26.26 -14.20
N LYS A 846 -6.38 -27.42 -13.53
CA LYS A 846 -7.36 -28.50 -13.69
C LYS A 846 -8.73 -28.02 -13.17
N SER A 847 -9.81 -28.11 -13.96
CA SER A 847 -11.15 -27.72 -13.54
C SER A 847 -12.09 -28.92 -13.34
N ARG A 848 -12.95 -28.85 -12.32
CA ARG A 848 -14.02 -29.82 -12.05
C ARG A 848 -15.30 -29.08 -11.64
N TYR A 849 -16.23 -28.96 -12.56
CA TYR A 849 -17.49 -28.25 -12.37
C TYR A 849 -18.63 -29.27 -12.28
N ASN A 850 -19.50 -29.15 -11.27
CA ASN A 850 -20.61 -30.06 -11.00
C ASN A 850 -21.89 -29.26 -10.69
N GLU A 851 -22.94 -29.41 -11.49
CA GLU A 851 -24.13 -28.55 -11.46
C GLU A 851 -23.75 -27.07 -11.52
N VAL A 852 -23.14 -26.66 -12.65
CA VAL A 852 -22.69 -25.28 -12.85
C VAL A 852 -23.41 -24.68 -14.05
N ASN A 853 -24.13 -23.58 -13.81
CA ASN A 853 -24.76 -22.78 -14.84
C ASN A 853 -23.85 -21.62 -15.21
N ALA A 854 -23.73 -21.27 -16.48
CA ALA A 854 -22.90 -20.16 -16.95
C ALA A 854 -23.61 -19.38 -18.06
N ASN A 855 -23.80 -18.09 -17.82
CA ASN A 855 -24.61 -17.21 -18.69
C ASN A 855 -23.77 -16.01 -19.15
N GLY A 856 -23.69 -15.82 -20.47
CA GLY A 856 -23.18 -14.61 -21.09
C GLY A 856 -24.29 -13.57 -21.26
N TYR A 857 -24.12 -12.35 -20.74
CA TYR A 857 -25.11 -11.29 -20.92
C TYR A 857 -24.83 -10.37 -22.13
N THR A 858 -23.70 -10.57 -22.82
CA THR A 858 -23.09 -9.57 -23.71
C THR A 858 -22.23 -10.23 -24.82
N PRO A 859 -22.02 -9.59 -25.98
CA PRO A 859 -21.48 -10.26 -27.17
C PRO A 859 -19.96 -10.56 -27.16
N HIS A 860 -19.22 -10.16 -26.12
CA HIS A 860 -17.74 -10.15 -26.13
C HIS A 860 -17.08 -10.75 -24.88
N HIS A 861 -17.84 -11.45 -24.04
CA HIS A 861 -17.26 -12.22 -22.93
C HIS A 861 -16.57 -13.51 -23.42
N LYS A 862 -15.76 -14.15 -22.57
CA LYS A 862 -14.98 -15.34 -22.95
C LYS A 862 -14.62 -16.22 -21.76
N LEU A 863 -14.92 -17.53 -21.87
CA LEU A 863 -14.47 -18.55 -20.94
C LEU A 863 -13.51 -19.50 -21.65
N SER A 864 -12.29 -19.67 -21.11
CA SER A 864 -11.23 -20.46 -21.74
C SER A 864 -10.49 -21.39 -20.78
N PHE A 865 -10.17 -22.59 -21.25
CA PHE A 865 -9.45 -23.63 -20.51
C PHE A 865 -8.18 -24.03 -21.26
N HIS A 866 -7.06 -24.12 -20.54
CA HIS A 866 -5.75 -24.46 -21.10
C HIS A 866 -5.17 -25.75 -20.45
N ASN A 867 -6.04 -26.57 -19.85
CA ASN A 867 -5.71 -27.76 -19.07
C ASN A 867 -6.94 -28.70 -19.03
N ARG A 868 -6.89 -29.77 -18.23
CA ARG A 868 -8.00 -30.73 -18.11
C ARG A 868 -9.22 -30.13 -17.43
N MET A 869 -10.33 -30.20 -18.15
CA MET A 869 -11.65 -29.70 -17.83
C MET A 869 -12.63 -30.87 -17.70
N ARG A 870 -13.36 -30.94 -16.59
CA ARG A 870 -14.56 -31.78 -16.47
C ARG A 870 -15.75 -30.95 -16.02
N TRP A 871 -16.84 -31.01 -16.76
CA TRP A 871 -18.15 -30.44 -16.42
C TRP A 871 -19.17 -31.58 -16.32
N GLN A 872 -20.01 -31.55 -15.30
CA GLN A 872 -21.05 -32.56 -15.08
C GLN A 872 -22.32 -31.86 -14.55
N GLY A 873 -23.39 -31.80 -15.34
CA GLY A 873 -24.62 -31.10 -14.96
C GLY A 873 -24.55 -29.57 -15.08
N GLY A 874 -25.71 -28.94 -15.24
CA GLY A 874 -25.89 -27.49 -15.43
C GLY A 874 -26.09 -27.05 -16.88
N THR A 875 -26.17 -25.73 -17.08
CA THR A 875 -26.50 -25.08 -18.36
C THR A 875 -25.41 -24.10 -18.80
N LEU A 876 -25.09 -24.07 -20.10
CA LEU A 876 -24.38 -22.97 -20.75
C LEU A 876 -25.41 -22.16 -21.54
N GLN A 877 -25.40 -20.83 -21.41
CA GLN A 877 -26.30 -19.95 -22.14
C GLN A 877 -25.57 -18.75 -22.75
N ASP A 878 -25.85 -18.46 -24.02
CA ASP A 878 -25.39 -17.26 -24.73
C ASP A 878 -23.85 -17.05 -24.69
N MET A 879 -23.05 -18.13 -24.82
CA MET A 879 -21.60 -18.05 -24.54
C MET A 879 -20.63 -18.81 -25.47
N GLU A 880 -19.42 -18.25 -25.61
CA GLU A 880 -18.28 -18.91 -26.26
C GLU A 880 -17.33 -19.56 -25.23
N ILE A 881 -17.12 -20.87 -25.36
CA ILE A 881 -16.17 -21.64 -24.57
C ILE A 881 -15.05 -22.16 -25.46
N LYS A 882 -13.80 -22.02 -25.01
CA LYS A 882 -12.62 -22.57 -25.69
C LYS A 882 -11.86 -23.50 -24.74
N ALA A 883 -11.47 -24.70 -25.17
CA ALA A 883 -10.62 -25.59 -24.39
C ALA A 883 -9.47 -26.16 -25.22
N SER A 884 -8.26 -26.17 -24.66
CA SER A 884 -7.04 -26.57 -25.35
C SER A 884 -6.03 -27.26 -24.44
N ASN A 885 -5.08 -28.00 -25.04
CA ASN A 885 -3.89 -28.56 -24.39
C ASN A 885 -4.12 -29.53 -23.20
N GLY A 886 -5.35 -29.99 -22.98
CA GLY A 886 -5.66 -30.96 -21.89
C GLY A 886 -5.24 -32.41 -22.17
N GLY A 887 -4.88 -32.71 -23.43
CA GLY A 887 -4.52 -34.04 -23.93
C GLY A 887 -5.70 -35.03 -24.01
N ILE A 888 -5.42 -36.34 -24.09
CA ILE A 888 -6.37 -37.48 -24.24
C ILE A 888 -7.59 -37.49 -23.27
N ALA A 889 -7.56 -36.73 -22.18
CA ALA A 889 -8.69 -36.53 -21.28
C ALA A 889 -8.81 -35.04 -20.93
N GLY A 890 -8.93 -34.23 -21.97
CA GLY A 890 -8.79 -32.78 -21.93
C GLY A 890 -10.10 -32.07 -21.65
N ALA A 891 -11.13 -32.31 -22.45
CA ALA A 891 -12.49 -31.82 -22.21
C ALA A 891 -13.44 -33.01 -21.99
N ILE A 892 -14.14 -33.03 -20.86
CA ILE A 892 -15.14 -34.04 -20.52
C ILE A 892 -16.41 -33.31 -20.08
N LEU A 893 -17.46 -33.35 -20.90
CA LEU A 893 -18.78 -32.75 -20.61
C LEU A 893 -19.81 -33.87 -20.50
N GLN A 894 -20.60 -33.89 -19.43
CA GLN A 894 -21.61 -34.92 -19.20
C GLN A 894 -22.92 -34.32 -18.65
N ASN A 895 -24.07 -34.71 -19.18
CA ASN A 895 -25.39 -34.20 -18.75
C ASN A 895 -25.47 -32.66 -18.79
N LEU A 896 -24.90 -32.05 -19.83
CA LEU A 896 -24.78 -30.60 -19.98
C LEU A 896 -25.77 -30.09 -21.02
N VAL A 897 -26.49 -29.01 -20.72
CA VAL A 897 -27.31 -28.30 -21.70
C VAL A 897 -26.54 -27.09 -22.21
N GLY A 898 -26.44 -26.92 -23.53
CA GLY A 898 -25.89 -25.73 -24.18
C GLY A 898 -26.96 -25.04 -25.03
N LEU A 899 -27.26 -23.79 -24.71
CA LEU A 899 -28.25 -22.96 -25.39
C LEU A 899 -27.55 -21.75 -26.02
N TRP A 900 -27.68 -21.54 -27.33
CA TRP A 900 -27.05 -20.40 -28.03
C TRP A 900 -25.56 -20.27 -27.71
N CYS A 901 -24.82 -21.38 -27.84
CA CYS A 901 -23.43 -21.49 -27.43
C CYS A 901 -22.50 -21.83 -28.59
N LYS A 902 -21.21 -21.55 -28.39
CA LYS A 902 -20.15 -21.94 -29.32
C LYS A 902 -18.99 -22.57 -28.55
N ALA A 903 -18.80 -23.87 -28.71
CA ALA A 903 -17.74 -24.62 -28.06
C ALA A 903 -16.60 -24.92 -29.05
N GLN A 904 -15.36 -24.55 -28.69
CA GLN A 904 -14.18 -24.78 -29.52
C GLN A 904 -13.13 -25.61 -28.77
N PHE A 905 -12.70 -26.72 -29.38
CA PHE A 905 -11.78 -27.69 -28.81
C PHE A 905 -10.56 -27.88 -29.72
N SER A 906 -9.42 -27.26 -29.39
CA SER A 906 -8.20 -27.32 -30.22
C SER A 906 -7.05 -28.03 -29.49
N ASN A 907 -6.40 -29.00 -30.15
CA ASN A 907 -5.27 -29.76 -29.58
C ASN A 907 -5.61 -30.43 -28.24
N THR A 908 -6.75 -31.12 -28.17
CA THR A 908 -7.29 -31.69 -26.93
C THR A 908 -8.19 -32.91 -27.20
N GLY A 909 -8.37 -33.79 -26.21
CA GLY A 909 -9.26 -34.94 -26.32
C GLY A 909 -10.64 -34.62 -25.77
N ILE A 910 -11.69 -34.86 -26.57
CA ILE A 910 -13.08 -34.56 -26.23
C ILE A 910 -13.85 -35.80 -25.78
N ARG A 911 -14.74 -35.63 -24.80
CA ARG A 911 -15.72 -36.64 -24.37
C ARG A 911 -17.02 -35.92 -24.05
N LEU A 912 -17.99 -36.04 -24.95
CA LEU A 912 -19.33 -35.45 -24.80
C LEU A 912 -20.33 -36.59 -24.61
N ASP A 913 -21.14 -36.53 -23.56
CA ASP A 913 -21.96 -37.65 -23.10
C ASP A 913 -23.29 -37.14 -22.54
N HIS A 914 -24.43 -37.60 -23.07
CA HIS A 914 -25.77 -37.17 -22.63
C HIS A 914 -25.92 -35.62 -22.61
N CYS A 915 -25.34 -34.92 -23.58
CA CYS A 915 -25.41 -33.45 -23.69
C CYS A 915 -26.48 -33.02 -24.68
N ASP A 916 -27.13 -31.88 -24.44
CA ASP A 916 -28.20 -31.33 -25.27
C ASP A 916 -27.77 -29.95 -25.77
N PHE A 917 -27.71 -29.77 -27.09
CA PHE A 917 -27.14 -28.60 -27.74
C PHE A 917 -28.19 -27.93 -28.64
N ASP A 918 -28.84 -26.89 -28.12
CA ASP A 918 -29.87 -26.09 -28.78
C ASP A 918 -29.24 -24.80 -29.33
N HIS A 919 -29.42 -24.52 -30.63
CA HIS A 919 -28.79 -23.40 -31.36
C HIS A 919 -27.26 -23.30 -31.11
N THR A 920 -26.60 -24.45 -30.97
CA THR A 920 -25.24 -24.54 -30.41
C THR A 920 -24.30 -25.34 -31.32
N SER A 921 -23.13 -24.78 -31.61
CA SER A 921 -22.12 -25.40 -32.48
C SER A 921 -20.87 -25.84 -31.73
N VAL A 922 -20.40 -27.05 -32.03
CA VAL A 922 -19.20 -27.67 -31.48
C VAL A 922 -18.13 -27.80 -32.58
N GLN A 923 -17.01 -27.09 -32.42
CA GLN A 923 -15.87 -27.13 -33.36
C GLN A 923 -14.66 -27.83 -32.71
N CYS A 924 -14.03 -28.75 -33.45
CA CYS A 924 -12.99 -29.64 -32.93
C CYS A 924 -11.78 -29.70 -33.88
N GLU A 925 -10.65 -29.12 -33.48
CA GLU A 925 -9.43 -29.01 -34.28
C GLU A 925 -8.32 -29.89 -33.69
N ASN A 926 -7.71 -30.74 -34.52
CA ASN A 926 -6.59 -31.62 -34.14
C ASN A 926 -6.84 -32.41 -32.83
N ILE A 927 -7.97 -33.12 -32.76
CA ILE A 927 -8.39 -33.87 -31.57
C ILE A 927 -7.43 -35.03 -31.22
N GLU A 928 -7.30 -35.30 -29.92
CA GLU A 928 -6.48 -36.40 -29.38
C GLU A 928 -7.17 -37.78 -29.51
N PRO A 929 -6.40 -38.90 -29.48
CA PRO A 929 -6.96 -40.26 -29.53
C PRO A 929 -7.93 -40.58 -28.39
N HIS A 930 -8.87 -41.48 -28.65
CA HIS A 930 -9.97 -41.85 -27.74
C HIS A 930 -10.94 -40.69 -27.40
N SER A 931 -11.10 -39.77 -28.36
CA SER A 931 -12.17 -38.76 -28.37
C SER A 931 -13.49 -39.36 -28.84
N TRP A 932 -14.61 -38.95 -28.24
CA TRP A 932 -15.95 -39.41 -28.61
C TRP A 932 -17.06 -38.42 -28.24
N VAL A 933 -18.20 -38.55 -28.94
CA VAL A 933 -19.48 -37.88 -28.67
C VAL A 933 -20.55 -38.97 -28.68
N ALA A 934 -21.30 -39.13 -27.59
CA ALA A 934 -22.37 -40.14 -27.53
C ALA A 934 -23.59 -39.70 -26.72
N HIS A 935 -24.75 -40.25 -27.08
CA HIS A 935 -26.05 -39.94 -26.47
C HIS A 935 -26.41 -38.44 -26.49
N CYS A 936 -25.82 -37.67 -27.41
CA CYS A 936 -25.99 -36.21 -27.48
C CYS A 936 -27.07 -35.79 -28.48
N SER A 937 -27.79 -34.74 -28.13
CA SER A 937 -28.78 -34.06 -28.96
C SER A 937 -28.16 -32.77 -29.53
N PHE A 938 -28.37 -32.52 -30.82
CA PHE A 938 -28.04 -31.27 -31.51
C PHE A 938 -29.28 -30.82 -32.27
N LEU A 939 -29.90 -29.73 -31.82
CA LEU A 939 -31.11 -29.13 -32.40
C LEU A 939 -30.81 -27.70 -32.83
N ASP A 940 -31.01 -27.42 -34.12
CA ASP A 940 -30.56 -26.18 -34.76
C ASP A 940 -29.03 -25.98 -34.53
N GLY A 941 -28.46 -24.83 -34.89
CA GLY A 941 -27.02 -24.60 -34.73
C GLY A 941 -26.67 -23.13 -34.74
N TRP A 942 -25.40 -22.82 -34.48
CA TRP A 942 -24.93 -21.44 -34.61
C TRP A 942 -24.92 -21.04 -36.09
N THR A 943 -25.43 -19.86 -36.41
CA THR A 943 -25.55 -19.37 -37.80
C THR A 943 -24.20 -19.40 -38.53
N ASP A 944 -24.21 -19.86 -39.80
CA ASP A 944 -23.02 -20.07 -40.64
C ASP A 944 -22.01 -21.14 -40.14
N LEU A 945 -22.32 -21.94 -39.10
CA LEU A 945 -21.45 -23.00 -38.56
C LEU A 945 -22.17 -24.37 -38.50
N PRO A 946 -21.49 -25.51 -38.72
CA PRO A 946 -22.08 -26.84 -38.48
C PRO A 946 -22.47 -27.07 -37.02
N GLN A 947 -23.38 -28.01 -36.74
CA GLN A 947 -23.68 -28.44 -35.36
C GLN A 947 -22.45 -29.11 -34.73
N LEU A 948 -21.77 -29.98 -35.48
CA LEU A 948 -20.49 -30.58 -35.13
C LEU A 948 -19.49 -30.50 -36.29
N GLU A 949 -18.34 -29.86 -36.08
CA GLU A 949 -17.24 -29.77 -37.05
C GLU A 949 -15.96 -30.40 -36.49
N VAL A 950 -15.31 -31.27 -37.28
CA VAL A 950 -13.97 -31.80 -36.96
C VAL A 950 -12.99 -31.46 -38.08
N SER A 951 -11.91 -30.75 -37.74
CA SER A 951 -10.89 -30.27 -38.66
C SER A 951 -9.48 -30.77 -38.31
N GLU A 952 -8.65 -30.97 -39.34
CA GLU A 952 -7.20 -31.15 -39.25
C GLU A 952 -6.74 -32.18 -38.20
N SER A 953 -7.38 -33.36 -38.16
CA SER A 953 -7.07 -34.39 -37.15
C SER A 953 -6.71 -35.75 -37.75
N GLN A 954 -5.60 -36.30 -37.27
CA GLN A 954 -5.16 -37.67 -37.53
C GLN A 954 -5.89 -38.71 -36.65
N SER A 955 -6.63 -38.27 -35.63
CA SER A 955 -7.39 -39.15 -34.73
C SER A 955 -8.81 -39.36 -35.25
N THR A 956 -9.33 -40.58 -35.12
CA THR A 956 -10.74 -40.88 -35.45
C THR A 956 -11.66 -40.41 -34.32
N LEU A 957 -12.70 -39.63 -34.64
CA LEU A 957 -13.79 -39.34 -33.70
C LEU A 957 -14.83 -40.48 -33.72
N PHE A 958 -15.19 -41.02 -32.56
CA PHE A 958 -16.29 -41.97 -32.43
C PHE A 958 -17.62 -41.26 -32.10
N LEU A 959 -18.67 -41.60 -32.85
CA LEU A 959 -20.02 -41.06 -32.71
C LEU A 959 -21.01 -42.20 -32.44
N GLU A 960 -21.69 -42.20 -31.28
CA GLU A 960 -22.62 -43.26 -30.86
C GLU A 960 -23.95 -42.71 -30.33
N GLU A 961 -25.09 -43.12 -30.90
CA GLU A 961 -26.44 -42.74 -30.41
C GLU A 961 -26.70 -41.22 -30.30
N ASN A 962 -26.16 -40.39 -31.22
CA ASN A 962 -26.43 -38.94 -31.28
C ASN A 962 -27.53 -38.58 -32.29
N ARG A 963 -28.22 -37.45 -32.09
CA ARG A 963 -29.23 -36.91 -33.03
C ARG A 963 -28.85 -35.50 -33.48
N PHE A 964 -29.00 -35.20 -34.77
CA PHE A 964 -28.61 -33.96 -35.44
C PHE A 964 -29.80 -33.43 -36.27
N GLU A 965 -30.41 -32.32 -35.85
CA GLU A 965 -31.72 -31.88 -36.35
C GLU A 965 -31.77 -30.44 -36.86
N ASN A 966 -32.52 -30.25 -37.96
CA ASN A 966 -33.07 -28.97 -38.45
C ASN A 966 -32.08 -27.86 -38.85
N HIS A 967 -30.77 -28.14 -38.98
CA HIS A 967 -29.76 -27.11 -39.27
C HIS A 967 -29.21 -27.12 -40.70
N ASP A 968 -28.46 -26.08 -41.08
CA ASP A 968 -27.77 -25.99 -42.39
C ASP A 968 -26.86 -27.21 -42.64
N ILE A 969 -26.02 -27.53 -41.65
CA ILE A 969 -25.08 -28.66 -41.67
C ILE A 969 -25.05 -29.36 -40.31
N GLY A 970 -25.40 -30.66 -40.28
CA GLY A 970 -25.28 -31.48 -39.07
C GLY A 970 -23.82 -31.76 -38.69
N LEU A 971 -23.19 -32.71 -39.39
CA LEU A 971 -21.78 -33.07 -39.18
C LEU A 971 -20.89 -32.57 -40.33
N ARG A 972 -19.72 -31.99 -40.02
CA ARG A 972 -18.68 -31.67 -41.00
C ARG A 972 -17.33 -32.28 -40.63
N LEU A 973 -16.66 -32.92 -41.59
CA LEU A 973 -15.30 -33.45 -41.45
C LEU A 973 -14.37 -32.85 -42.52
N PHE A 974 -13.29 -32.17 -42.10
CA PHE A 974 -12.28 -31.57 -42.98
C PHE A 974 -10.88 -32.09 -42.61
N HIS A 975 -10.19 -32.80 -43.52
CA HIS A 975 -8.94 -33.51 -43.21
C HIS A 975 -9.05 -34.41 -41.95
N ALA A 976 -10.24 -34.96 -41.67
CA ALA A 976 -10.57 -35.67 -40.43
C ALA A 976 -11.34 -36.98 -40.70
N GLN A 977 -11.33 -37.90 -39.72
CA GLN A 977 -11.98 -39.21 -39.85
C GLN A 977 -12.95 -39.48 -38.70
N SER A 978 -14.07 -40.15 -38.98
CA SER A 978 -15.02 -40.56 -37.95
C SER A 978 -15.60 -41.96 -38.18
N THR A 979 -15.94 -42.63 -37.08
CA THR A 979 -16.67 -43.90 -37.02
C THR A 979 -18.03 -43.66 -36.37
N ALA A 980 -19.12 -44.07 -37.03
CA ALA A 980 -20.50 -43.73 -36.63
C ALA A 980 -21.38 -44.96 -36.40
N SER A 981 -22.01 -45.03 -35.23
CA SER A 981 -22.93 -46.08 -34.77
C SER A 981 -24.23 -45.49 -34.24
N CYS A 982 -25.40 -45.93 -34.74
CA CYS A 982 -26.72 -45.53 -34.23
C CYS A 982 -27.03 -44.01 -34.16
N ASN A 983 -26.35 -43.18 -34.95
CA ASN A 983 -26.64 -41.74 -35.02
C ASN A 983 -27.81 -41.45 -35.97
N ALA A 984 -28.52 -40.34 -35.79
CA ALA A 984 -29.58 -39.89 -36.68
C ALA A 984 -29.34 -38.46 -37.18
N TRP A 985 -29.52 -38.23 -38.49
CA TRP A 985 -29.50 -36.90 -39.13
C TRP A 985 -30.87 -36.63 -39.77
N GLU A 986 -31.59 -35.63 -39.26
CA GLU A 986 -33.01 -35.41 -39.56
C GLU A 986 -33.31 -33.95 -39.94
N GLY A 987 -33.92 -33.72 -41.11
CA GLY A 987 -34.42 -32.39 -41.52
C GLY A 987 -33.36 -31.31 -41.77
N ASN A 988 -32.08 -31.65 -41.89
CA ASN A 988 -30.99 -30.70 -42.17
C ASN A 988 -30.91 -30.36 -43.66
N ASP A 989 -30.40 -29.18 -44.04
CA ASP A 989 -30.12 -28.88 -45.46
C ASP A 989 -29.02 -29.82 -46.01
N THR A 990 -27.99 -30.12 -45.20
CA THR A 990 -27.07 -31.25 -45.42
C THR A 990 -26.76 -32.00 -44.13
N GLY A 991 -27.04 -33.31 -44.10
CA GLY A 991 -26.80 -34.16 -42.92
C GLY A 991 -25.32 -34.30 -42.57
N VAL A 992 -24.49 -34.69 -43.54
CA VAL A 992 -23.03 -34.84 -43.37
C VAL A 992 -22.26 -34.22 -44.53
N VAL A 993 -21.29 -33.35 -44.24
CA VAL A 993 -20.32 -32.79 -45.19
C VAL A 993 -18.95 -33.44 -44.99
N LEU A 994 -18.42 -34.03 -46.05
CA LEU A 994 -17.09 -34.65 -46.11
C LEU A 994 -16.19 -33.82 -47.02
N ASP A 995 -15.36 -32.96 -46.44
CA ASP A 995 -14.41 -32.11 -47.15
C ASP A 995 -12.98 -32.69 -47.13
N THR A 996 -12.33 -32.69 -48.28
CA THR A 996 -10.89 -32.93 -48.54
C THR A 996 -10.23 -34.04 -47.72
N LEU A 997 -10.07 -35.23 -48.30
CA LEU A 997 -9.43 -36.40 -47.69
C LEU A 997 -10.02 -36.84 -46.33
N SER A 998 -11.23 -36.39 -46.00
CA SER A 998 -12.00 -36.87 -44.85
C SER A 998 -12.63 -38.25 -45.13
N ARG A 999 -13.08 -38.93 -44.07
CA ARG A 999 -13.73 -40.25 -44.18
C ARG A 999 -14.73 -40.52 -43.07
N LEU A 1000 -15.91 -41.01 -43.46
CA LEU A 1000 -16.89 -41.63 -42.56
C LEU A 1000 -16.84 -43.16 -42.68
N ASP A 1001 -16.80 -43.86 -41.56
CA ASP A 1001 -16.75 -45.32 -41.48
C ASP A 1001 -17.91 -45.85 -40.62
N ALA A 1002 -19.00 -46.23 -41.30
CA ALA A 1002 -20.27 -46.69 -40.74
C ALA A 1002 -20.57 -48.15 -41.18
N LYS A 1003 -19.51 -48.95 -41.33
CA LYS A 1003 -19.57 -50.38 -41.69
C LYS A 1003 -19.51 -51.26 -40.44
N SER A 1004 -19.95 -52.52 -40.54
CA SER A 1004 -19.91 -53.48 -39.44
C SER A 1004 -18.52 -53.55 -38.75
N PRO A 1005 -18.42 -53.49 -37.41
CA PRO A 1005 -19.50 -53.58 -36.42
C PRO A 1005 -20.28 -52.28 -36.16
N TYR A 1006 -19.85 -51.14 -36.71
CA TYR A 1006 -20.57 -49.87 -36.67
C TYR A 1006 -21.71 -49.85 -37.73
N GLY A 1007 -22.39 -48.72 -37.86
CA GLY A 1007 -23.53 -48.56 -38.75
C GLY A 1007 -24.85 -48.34 -38.00
N LYS A 1008 -25.96 -48.80 -38.58
CA LYS A 1008 -27.35 -48.54 -38.14
C LYS A 1008 -27.69 -47.06 -37.95
N ASN A 1009 -26.92 -46.16 -38.58
CA ASN A 1009 -27.24 -44.75 -38.54
C ASN A 1009 -28.41 -44.45 -39.49
N GLU A 1010 -29.20 -43.43 -39.18
CA GLU A 1010 -30.43 -43.08 -39.87
C GLU A 1010 -30.30 -41.68 -40.51
N TRP A 1011 -30.70 -41.53 -41.77
CA TRP A 1011 -30.75 -40.24 -42.47
C TRP A 1011 -32.17 -40.01 -42.99
N ILE A 1012 -32.82 -38.93 -42.53
CA ILE A 1012 -34.28 -38.71 -42.65
C ILE A 1012 -34.54 -37.29 -43.15
N GLU A 1013 -35.28 -37.15 -44.26
CA GLU A 1013 -35.83 -35.89 -44.81
C GLU A 1013 -34.85 -34.71 -45.04
N ASN A 1014 -33.53 -34.94 -44.94
CA ASN A 1014 -32.51 -33.91 -45.24
C ASN A 1014 -32.55 -33.47 -46.73
N GLY A 1015 -32.03 -32.27 -47.02
CA GLY A 1015 -31.79 -31.79 -48.39
C GLY A 1015 -30.84 -32.72 -49.15
N ILE A 1016 -29.63 -32.87 -48.61
CA ILE A 1016 -28.62 -33.85 -49.03
C ILE A 1016 -28.23 -34.70 -47.81
N HIS A 1017 -28.26 -36.03 -47.90
CA HIS A 1017 -27.84 -36.87 -46.75
C HIS A 1017 -26.33 -36.81 -46.52
N ILE A 1018 -25.51 -36.94 -47.58
CA ILE A 1018 -24.04 -36.80 -47.51
C ILE A 1018 -23.48 -36.04 -48.72
N GLN A 1019 -22.84 -34.90 -48.48
CA GLN A 1019 -22.11 -34.12 -49.49
C GLN A 1019 -20.60 -34.37 -49.40
N CYS A 1020 -19.94 -34.49 -50.55
CA CYS A 1020 -18.53 -34.90 -50.67
C CYS A 1020 -17.72 -33.91 -51.51
N HIS A 1021 -16.57 -33.45 -51.01
CA HIS A 1021 -15.65 -32.56 -51.75
C HIS A 1021 -14.23 -33.13 -51.72
N SER A 1022 -13.90 -34.00 -52.68
CA SER A 1022 -12.64 -34.76 -52.73
C SER A 1022 -12.35 -35.56 -51.45
N ALA A 1023 -13.39 -36.11 -50.83
CA ALA A 1023 -13.30 -36.99 -49.66
C ALA A 1023 -12.97 -38.43 -50.06
N TYR A 1024 -12.56 -39.27 -49.10
CA TYR A 1024 -12.47 -40.71 -49.33
C TYR A 1024 -13.85 -41.36 -49.34
N MET A 1025 -13.96 -42.50 -50.04
CA MET A 1025 -15.16 -43.33 -50.12
C MET A 1025 -15.75 -43.62 -48.72
N PRO A 1026 -16.99 -43.17 -48.42
CA PRO A 1026 -17.70 -43.54 -47.19
C PRO A 1026 -17.93 -45.06 -47.16
N LEU A 1027 -17.80 -45.68 -45.98
CA LEU A 1027 -17.92 -47.14 -45.86
C LEU A 1027 -19.20 -47.54 -45.11
N PHE A 1028 -20.07 -48.29 -45.78
CA PHE A 1028 -21.35 -48.77 -45.23
C PHE A 1028 -21.47 -50.30 -45.20
N GLN A 1029 -20.42 -51.04 -45.59
CA GLN A 1029 -20.48 -52.48 -45.83
C GLN A 1029 -20.97 -53.28 -44.61
N SER A 1030 -22.12 -53.94 -44.79
CA SER A 1030 -22.87 -54.70 -43.77
C SER A 1030 -23.23 -53.90 -42.51
N GLY A 1031 -23.31 -52.57 -42.61
CA GLY A 1031 -23.58 -51.68 -41.47
C GLY A 1031 -25.05 -51.59 -41.06
N ALA A 1032 -25.99 -52.03 -41.89
CA ALA A 1032 -27.45 -51.88 -41.70
C ALA A 1032 -27.91 -50.42 -41.48
N ASN A 1033 -27.20 -49.46 -42.11
CA ASN A 1033 -27.59 -48.05 -42.13
C ASN A 1033 -28.92 -47.87 -42.87
N GLN A 1034 -29.68 -46.82 -42.52
CA GLN A 1034 -30.99 -46.52 -43.11
C GLN A 1034 -30.97 -45.13 -43.74
N PHE A 1035 -31.18 -45.08 -45.06
CA PHE A 1035 -31.37 -43.83 -45.80
C PHE A 1035 -32.83 -43.72 -46.21
N GLY A 1036 -33.54 -42.74 -45.64
CA GLY A 1036 -34.87 -42.30 -46.07
C GLY A 1036 -34.81 -41.42 -47.32
N ASP A 1037 -35.95 -40.91 -47.77
CA ASP A 1037 -35.97 -39.97 -48.89
C ASP A 1037 -35.20 -38.68 -48.55
N ALA A 1038 -34.57 -38.08 -49.55
CA ALA A 1038 -33.85 -36.80 -49.49
C ALA A 1038 -34.41 -35.87 -50.58
N ASN A 1039 -34.34 -34.55 -50.37
CA ASN A 1039 -34.97 -33.60 -51.30
C ASN A 1039 -34.21 -33.48 -52.64
N ASP A 1040 -32.86 -33.47 -52.61
CA ASP A 1040 -32.02 -33.34 -53.80
C ASP A 1040 -31.20 -34.62 -54.09
N ALA A 1041 -30.47 -35.16 -53.11
CA ALA A 1041 -29.57 -36.29 -53.33
C ALA A 1041 -29.27 -37.11 -52.06
N LEU A 1042 -29.07 -38.43 -52.21
CA LEU A 1042 -28.58 -39.28 -51.12
C LEU A 1042 -27.08 -39.08 -50.90
N LEU A 1043 -26.30 -39.05 -51.98
CA LEU A 1043 -24.89 -38.62 -51.93
C LEU A 1043 -24.55 -37.75 -53.14
N LEU A 1044 -23.85 -36.64 -52.92
CA LEU A 1044 -23.53 -35.63 -53.95
C LEU A 1044 -22.07 -35.19 -53.89
N GLY A 1045 -21.44 -34.96 -55.04
CA GLY A 1045 -20.12 -34.32 -55.15
C GLY A 1045 -18.98 -35.26 -55.55
N THR A 1046 -17.75 -35.01 -55.09
CA THR A 1046 -16.54 -35.68 -55.59
C THR A 1046 -15.85 -36.57 -54.55
N LEU A 1047 -15.40 -37.74 -54.99
CA LEU A 1047 -14.68 -38.72 -54.17
C LEU A 1047 -13.30 -39.07 -54.74
N HIS A 1048 -12.31 -39.22 -53.87
CA HIS A 1048 -10.96 -39.63 -54.20
C HIS A 1048 -10.89 -41.16 -54.40
N TYR A 1049 -11.33 -41.61 -55.59
CA TYR A 1049 -11.51 -43.01 -55.94
C TYR A 1049 -11.24 -43.25 -57.45
N PRO A 1050 -10.61 -44.37 -57.86
CA PRO A 1050 -10.01 -45.42 -57.03
C PRO A 1050 -8.64 -45.01 -56.47
N MET A 1051 -8.30 -45.44 -55.25
CA MET A 1051 -7.04 -45.03 -54.59
C MET A 1051 -5.76 -45.66 -55.19
N ASP A 1052 -5.87 -46.68 -56.04
CA ASP A 1052 -4.70 -47.38 -56.61
C ASP A 1052 -4.98 -48.01 -57.99
N GLY A 1053 -4.02 -47.87 -58.90
CA GLY A 1053 -3.60 -48.99 -59.75
C GLY A 1053 -4.06 -49.07 -61.21
N ASP A 1054 -5.33 -48.85 -61.55
CA ASP A 1054 -5.87 -49.25 -62.88
C ASP A 1054 -6.66 -48.14 -63.60
N LEU A 1055 -5.93 -47.12 -64.08
CA LEU A 1055 -6.46 -46.01 -64.89
C LEU A 1055 -6.82 -46.47 -66.31
N THR A 1056 -7.94 -47.16 -66.46
CA THR A 1056 -8.58 -47.39 -67.76
C THR A 1056 -9.23 -46.10 -68.26
N THR A 1057 -8.74 -45.55 -69.38
CA THR A 1057 -9.13 -44.21 -69.82
C THR A 1057 -10.49 -44.18 -70.53
N GLY A 1058 -11.50 -43.61 -69.88
CA GLY A 1058 -12.69 -43.04 -70.53
C GLY A 1058 -14.04 -43.66 -70.11
N ASP A 1059 -14.95 -42.79 -69.67
CA ASP A 1059 -16.42 -42.90 -69.68
C ASP A 1059 -17.11 -44.13 -69.04
N ILE A 1060 -16.39 -45.04 -68.38
CA ILE A 1060 -16.98 -46.18 -67.67
C ILE A 1060 -17.38 -45.77 -66.24
N PRO A 1061 -18.66 -45.86 -65.84
CA PRO A 1061 -19.07 -45.56 -64.47
C PRO A 1061 -18.52 -46.59 -63.47
N HIS A 1062 -17.99 -46.11 -62.35
CA HIS A 1062 -17.52 -46.95 -61.24
C HIS A 1062 -18.70 -47.52 -60.47
N VAL A 1063 -18.80 -48.85 -60.34
CA VAL A 1063 -19.86 -49.52 -59.57
C VAL A 1063 -19.27 -50.10 -58.28
N VAL A 1064 -19.62 -49.51 -57.14
CA VAL A 1064 -19.06 -49.84 -55.82
C VAL A 1064 -20.08 -50.62 -54.99
N VAL A 1065 -19.65 -51.71 -54.35
CA VAL A 1065 -20.53 -52.56 -53.54
C VAL A 1065 -20.59 -52.07 -52.09
N GLN A 1066 -21.78 -51.65 -51.67
CA GLN A 1066 -22.10 -51.14 -50.32
C GLN A 1066 -23.21 -52.00 -49.70
N ASN A 1067 -22.93 -53.30 -49.54
CA ASN A 1067 -23.95 -54.29 -49.20
C ASN A 1067 -24.56 -54.07 -47.80
N GLY A 1068 -25.80 -54.51 -47.60
CA GLY A 1068 -26.39 -54.62 -46.27
C GLY A 1068 -26.74 -53.29 -45.62
N ASN A 1069 -27.43 -52.41 -46.35
CA ASN A 1069 -28.04 -51.17 -45.85
C ASN A 1069 -29.46 -51.04 -46.41
N MET A 1070 -30.28 -50.15 -45.85
CA MET A 1070 -31.57 -49.77 -46.44
C MET A 1070 -31.46 -48.45 -47.16
N TRP A 1071 -32.01 -48.42 -48.38
CA TRP A 1071 -32.04 -47.28 -49.27
C TRP A 1071 -33.50 -46.99 -49.64
N PRO A 1072 -33.84 -45.76 -50.09
CA PRO A 1072 -35.23 -45.41 -50.39
C PRO A 1072 -35.82 -46.34 -51.43
N ASN A 1073 -37.02 -46.85 -51.17
CA ASN A 1073 -37.73 -47.80 -52.04
C ASN A 1073 -36.99 -49.14 -52.30
N ALA A 1074 -35.92 -49.47 -51.56
CA ALA A 1074 -35.28 -50.78 -51.61
C ALA A 1074 -36.15 -51.86 -50.91
N THR A 1075 -36.01 -53.12 -51.34
CA THR A 1075 -36.65 -54.27 -50.68
C THR A 1075 -35.58 -55.13 -50.02
N VAL A 1076 -35.81 -55.50 -48.76
CA VAL A 1076 -34.89 -56.35 -47.96
C VAL A 1076 -34.51 -57.63 -48.73
N ASN A 1077 -33.21 -57.93 -48.78
CA ASN A 1077 -32.57 -59.02 -49.54
C ASN A 1077 -32.71 -58.99 -51.09
N ALA A 1078 -33.26 -57.94 -51.70
CA ALA A 1078 -33.34 -57.82 -53.16
C ALA A 1078 -32.22 -56.92 -53.73
N PRO A 1079 -31.40 -57.36 -54.70
CA PRO A 1079 -30.34 -56.55 -55.28
C PRO A 1079 -30.84 -55.20 -55.81
N TYR A 1080 -30.23 -54.11 -55.34
CA TYR A 1080 -30.69 -52.74 -55.55
C TYR A 1080 -29.54 -51.84 -56.01
N MET A 1081 -29.76 -51.09 -57.09
CA MET A 1081 -28.87 -50.01 -57.53
C MET A 1081 -29.37 -48.72 -56.92
N VAL A 1082 -28.52 -48.03 -56.15
CA VAL A 1082 -28.93 -46.88 -55.33
C VAL A 1082 -29.24 -45.68 -56.25
N PRO A 1083 -30.46 -45.10 -56.19
CA PRO A 1083 -30.84 -43.92 -56.97
C PRO A 1083 -30.30 -42.63 -56.33
N TYR A 1084 -30.49 -41.49 -57.01
CA TYR A 1084 -30.18 -40.15 -56.48
C TYR A 1084 -28.74 -39.99 -55.95
N LEU A 1085 -27.79 -40.62 -56.65
CA LEU A 1085 -26.35 -40.41 -56.47
C LEU A 1085 -25.84 -39.43 -57.54
N GLY A 1086 -25.27 -38.32 -57.08
CA GLY A 1086 -24.56 -37.34 -57.91
C GLY A 1086 -23.06 -37.37 -57.63
N LEU A 1087 -22.46 -38.56 -57.59
CA LEU A 1087 -21.06 -38.77 -57.24
C LEU A 1087 -20.15 -38.89 -58.46
N GLU A 1088 -19.00 -38.20 -58.43
CA GLU A 1088 -17.95 -38.24 -59.45
C GLU A 1088 -16.57 -38.56 -58.86
N SER A 1089 -15.70 -39.20 -59.64
CA SER A 1089 -14.29 -39.39 -59.26
C SER A 1089 -13.51 -38.07 -59.34
N SER A 1090 -12.80 -37.72 -58.28
CA SER A 1090 -11.82 -36.63 -58.26
C SER A 1090 -10.49 -36.98 -58.96
N ILE A 1091 -10.39 -38.19 -59.57
CA ILE A 1091 -9.15 -38.74 -60.14
C ILE A 1091 -9.29 -38.92 -61.66
N ASP A 1092 -10.40 -39.48 -62.13
CA ASP A 1092 -10.66 -39.74 -63.56
C ASP A 1092 -11.93 -39.07 -64.12
N GLY A 1093 -12.77 -38.47 -63.26
CA GLY A 1093 -14.00 -37.79 -63.66
C GLY A 1093 -15.19 -38.72 -63.99
N ALA A 1094 -15.07 -40.03 -63.81
CA ALA A 1094 -16.19 -40.94 -64.05
C ALA A 1094 -17.21 -40.90 -62.90
N SER A 1095 -18.50 -41.06 -63.24
CA SER A 1095 -19.58 -41.13 -62.23
C SER A 1095 -19.50 -42.42 -61.39
N ILE A 1096 -19.87 -42.32 -60.12
CA ILE A 1096 -19.80 -43.40 -59.13
C ILE A 1096 -21.22 -43.80 -58.72
N HIS A 1097 -21.54 -45.09 -58.83
CA HIS A 1097 -22.86 -45.67 -58.50
C HIS A 1097 -22.70 -46.77 -57.46
N PHE A 1098 -23.62 -46.84 -56.49
CA PHE A 1098 -23.60 -47.90 -55.48
C PHE A 1098 -24.55 -49.05 -55.83
N LEU A 1099 -24.09 -50.27 -55.57
CA LEU A 1099 -24.84 -51.51 -55.69
C LEU A 1099 -24.91 -52.18 -54.31
N ASP A 1100 -26.12 -52.37 -53.79
CA ASP A 1100 -26.38 -53.21 -52.64
C ASP A 1100 -27.01 -54.54 -53.11
N PRO A 1101 -26.27 -55.67 -53.12
CA PRO A 1101 -26.83 -56.95 -53.51
C PRO A 1101 -27.83 -57.51 -52.49
N HIS A 1102 -27.79 -57.07 -51.22
CA HIS A 1102 -28.58 -57.60 -50.12
C HIS A 1102 -28.95 -56.49 -49.11
N PRO A 1103 -29.89 -55.58 -49.45
CA PRO A 1103 -30.36 -54.56 -48.53
C PRO A 1103 -30.88 -55.18 -47.23
N SER A 1104 -30.55 -54.58 -46.08
CA SER A 1104 -30.88 -55.17 -44.78
C SER A 1104 -31.27 -54.12 -43.74
N GLU A 1105 -32.51 -54.23 -43.26
CA GLU A 1105 -33.13 -53.38 -42.25
C GLU A 1105 -32.81 -53.91 -40.84
N ASN A 1106 -32.17 -53.09 -40.01
CA ASN A 1106 -32.13 -53.24 -38.55
C ASN A 1106 -32.06 -51.85 -37.93
N SER A 1107 -33.02 -51.49 -37.08
CA SER A 1107 -32.93 -50.29 -36.24
C SER A 1107 -32.04 -50.53 -35.03
N CYS A 1108 -31.70 -49.45 -34.31
CA CYS A 1108 -31.04 -49.53 -33.02
C CYS A 1108 -32.02 -49.98 -31.95
N THR A 1109 -32.11 -51.29 -31.75
CA THR A 1109 -32.95 -51.89 -30.70
C THR A 1109 -32.45 -51.49 -29.31
N LEU A 1110 -33.23 -50.68 -28.60
CA LEU A 1110 -33.04 -50.36 -27.17
C LEU A 1110 -32.71 -51.64 -26.38
N PHE A 1111 -31.47 -51.75 -25.91
CA PHE A 1111 -31.08 -52.87 -25.07
C PHE A 1111 -31.59 -52.68 -23.64
N THR A 1112 -32.37 -53.64 -23.16
CA THR A 1112 -32.69 -53.76 -21.73
C THR A 1112 -31.42 -53.85 -20.90
N GLU A 1113 -31.40 -53.17 -19.75
CA GLU A 1113 -30.29 -53.07 -18.80
C GLU A 1113 -29.41 -54.34 -18.74
N ASN A 1114 -28.17 -54.22 -19.23
CA ASN A 1114 -26.91 -54.89 -18.83
C ASN A 1114 -25.97 -55.10 -20.03
N GLN A 1115 -25.37 -54.01 -20.53
CA GLN A 1115 -23.95 -54.05 -20.92
C GLN A 1115 -23.22 -52.94 -20.18
N SER A 1116 -22.00 -53.23 -19.74
CA SER A 1116 -21.20 -52.33 -18.92
C SER A 1116 -20.42 -51.35 -19.78
N ASP A 1117 -20.72 -50.06 -19.61
CA ASP A 1117 -19.71 -49.00 -19.46
C ASP A 1117 -18.53 -49.11 -20.45
N SER A 1118 -18.75 -48.67 -21.69
CA SER A 1118 -17.77 -48.60 -22.80
C SER A 1118 -16.61 -47.60 -22.57
N ASN A 1119 -16.37 -47.24 -21.31
CA ASN A 1119 -15.33 -46.33 -20.84
C ASN A 1119 -13.91 -46.92 -21.03
N PRO A 1120 -13.08 -46.37 -21.94
CA PRO A 1120 -11.76 -46.90 -22.25
C PRO A 1120 -10.69 -46.60 -21.17
N LYS A 1121 -11.10 -46.39 -19.91
CA LYS A 1121 -10.22 -46.20 -18.74
C LYS A 1121 -10.66 -46.96 -17.48
N ARG A 1122 -11.66 -47.84 -17.54
CA ARG A 1122 -12.06 -48.69 -16.41
C ARG A 1122 -11.33 -50.05 -16.40
N ASP A 1123 -10.00 -50.01 -16.42
CA ASP A 1123 -9.14 -51.20 -16.43
C ASP A 1123 -8.37 -51.35 -15.10
N VAL A 1124 -9.12 -51.67 -14.03
CA VAL A 1124 -8.56 -52.05 -12.72
C VAL A 1124 -9.32 -53.24 -12.14
N LEU A 1125 -8.73 -54.42 -12.35
CA LEU A 1125 -8.76 -55.61 -11.47
C LEU A 1125 -10.13 -56.10 -10.93
N PHE A 1126 -10.61 -57.18 -11.54
CA PHE A 1126 -11.30 -58.33 -10.94
C PHE A 1126 -12.35 -58.12 -9.83
N GLU A 1127 -13.54 -58.69 -10.06
CA GLU A 1127 -13.85 -59.92 -9.32
C GLU A 1127 -14.59 -60.97 -10.19
N SER A 1128 -14.33 -62.25 -9.94
CA SER A 1128 -14.92 -63.41 -10.63
C SER A 1128 -14.79 -63.48 -12.16
N ASP A 1129 -13.56 -63.68 -12.68
CA ASP A 1129 -13.38 -64.34 -13.99
C ASP A 1129 -13.79 -65.82 -13.87
N THR A 1130 -15.08 -66.10 -14.07
CA THR A 1130 -15.54 -67.47 -14.32
C THR A 1130 -15.43 -67.79 -15.81
N THR A 1131 -14.25 -68.30 -16.18
CA THR A 1131 -13.93 -69.18 -17.34
C THR A 1131 -13.04 -68.64 -18.49
N SER A 1132 -12.28 -67.55 -18.31
CA SER A 1132 -11.15 -67.17 -19.19
C SER A 1132 -9.79 -67.66 -18.63
N ILE A 1133 -9.63 -68.99 -18.51
CA ILE A 1133 -8.48 -69.62 -17.83
C ILE A 1133 -7.15 -69.39 -18.60
N ARG A 1134 -6.39 -68.36 -18.19
CA ARG A 1134 -5.05 -68.03 -18.70
C ARG A 1134 -3.95 -68.70 -17.85
N PRO A 1135 -2.78 -69.06 -18.43
CA PRO A 1135 -1.64 -69.56 -17.65
C PRO A 1135 -0.96 -68.44 -16.86
N HIS A 1136 -0.80 -68.64 -15.55
CA HIS A 1136 -0.01 -67.76 -14.68
C HIS A 1136 1.33 -68.42 -14.34
N ILE A 1137 2.42 -67.64 -14.36
CA ILE A 1137 3.76 -68.09 -13.92
C ILE A 1137 4.22 -67.23 -12.74
N PHE A 1138 4.74 -67.87 -11.70
CA PHE A 1138 5.13 -67.20 -10.44
C PHE A 1138 6.18 -68.03 -9.67
N PRO A 1139 7.11 -67.41 -8.92
CA PRO A 1139 7.44 -65.98 -8.93
C PRO A 1139 8.08 -65.53 -10.27
N ASN A 1140 8.12 -64.23 -10.50
CA ASN A 1140 8.82 -63.58 -11.62
C ASN A 1140 9.15 -62.13 -11.20
N PRO A 1141 10.42 -61.75 -10.95
CA PRO A 1141 11.63 -62.57 -11.06
C PRO A 1141 11.59 -63.84 -10.19
N ALA A 1142 12.25 -64.90 -10.68
CA ALA A 1142 12.19 -66.25 -10.13
C ALA A 1142 13.55 -66.71 -9.59
N ASN A 1143 13.59 -67.30 -8.40
CA ASN A 1143 14.83 -67.77 -7.79
C ASN A 1143 15.03 -69.28 -8.02
N GLU A 1144 14.66 -70.15 -7.08
CA GLU A 1144 14.90 -71.59 -7.23
C GLU A 1144 13.92 -72.34 -8.15
N LYS A 1145 12.68 -71.85 -8.28
CA LYS A 1145 11.55 -72.58 -8.88
C LYS A 1145 10.60 -71.62 -9.60
N LEU A 1146 10.04 -72.08 -10.72
CA LEU A 1146 8.93 -71.44 -11.42
C LEU A 1146 7.68 -72.32 -11.30
N HIS A 1147 6.64 -71.83 -10.65
CA HIS A 1147 5.32 -72.45 -10.64
C HIS A 1147 4.52 -71.95 -11.84
N ILE A 1148 3.77 -72.86 -12.47
CA ILE A 1148 2.96 -72.62 -13.66
C ILE A 1148 1.55 -73.11 -13.34
N HIS A 1149 0.65 -72.17 -13.06
CA HIS A 1149 -0.76 -72.45 -12.79
C HIS A 1149 -1.52 -72.48 -14.12
N LEU A 1150 -1.99 -73.67 -14.49
CA LEU A 1150 -3.02 -73.88 -15.50
C LEU A 1150 -4.30 -74.26 -14.73
N GLY A 1151 -5.43 -73.62 -15.03
CA GLY A 1151 -6.71 -73.94 -14.37
C GLY A 1151 -7.33 -75.24 -14.92
N GLN A 1152 -8.65 -75.26 -15.08
CA GLN A 1152 -9.36 -76.38 -15.72
C GLN A 1152 -9.11 -76.45 -17.24
N TRP A 1153 -7.88 -76.76 -17.65
CA TRP A 1153 -7.57 -77.30 -18.97
C TRP A 1153 -7.73 -78.83 -18.90
N GLY A 1154 -8.52 -79.40 -19.81
CA GLY A 1154 -8.83 -80.84 -19.81
C GLY A 1154 -7.62 -81.72 -20.15
N GLU A 1155 -7.39 -82.73 -19.32
CA GLU A 1155 -6.46 -83.88 -19.45
C GLU A 1155 -4.97 -83.56 -19.77
N SER A 1156 -4.09 -83.92 -18.83
CA SER A 1156 -2.71 -83.43 -18.74
C SER A 1156 -1.70 -84.01 -19.74
N GLU A 1157 -2.07 -84.99 -20.57
CA GLU A 1157 -1.10 -85.90 -21.20
C GLU A 1157 -0.28 -85.33 -22.39
N ASN A 1158 -0.68 -84.18 -22.95
CA ASN A 1158 -0.06 -83.60 -24.16
C ASN A 1158 0.57 -82.19 -23.99
N LEU A 1159 0.86 -81.79 -22.75
CA LEU A 1159 1.56 -80.55 -22.43
C LEU A 1159 3.09 -80.72 -22.40
N GLN A 1160 3.81 -79.82 -23.06
CA GLN A 1160 5.28 -79.72 -22.99
C GLN A 1160 5.71 -78.28 -22.70
N PHE A 1161 6.52 -78.12 -21.66
CA PHE A 1161 7.14 -76.86 -21.27
C PHE A 1161 8.55 -76.77 -21.85
N VAL A 1162 8.91 -75.64 -22.46
CA VAL A 1162 10.22 -75.43 -23.08
C VAL A 1162 10.72 -74.03 -22.74
N ILE A 1163 11.92 -73.91 -22.16
CA ILE A 1163 12.49 -72.59 -21.81
C ILE A 1163 13.64 -72.28 -22.78
N PHE A 1164 13.65 -71.04 -23.26
CA PHE A 1164 14.68 -70.44 -24.09
C PHE A 1164 15.38 -69.32 -23.31
N ASP A 1165 16.69 -69.18 -23.48
CA ASP A 1165 17.44 -68.01 -23.00
C ASP A 1165 17.23 -66.78 -23.90
N ALA A 1166 17.75 -65.63 -23.49
CA ALA A 1166 17.68 -64.37 -24.25
C ALA A 1166 18.31 -64.43 -25.66
N THR A 1167 19.05 -65.48 -26.02
CA THR A 1167 19.57 -65.70 -27.39
C THR A 1167 18.64 -66.56 -28.27
N GLY A 1168 17.50 -66.99 -27.73
CA GLY A 1168 16.56 -67.89 -28.41
C GLY A 1168 17.03 -69.36 -28.41
N LYS A 1169 18.04 -69.71 -27.61
CA LYS A 1169 18.54 -71.08 -27.48
C LYS A 1169 17.74 -71.83 -26.40
N ARG A 1170 17.28 -73.03 -26.72
CA ARG A 1170 16.55 -73.90 -25.77
C ARG A 1170 17.47 -74.39 -24.65
N VAL A 1171 17.19 -73.97 -23.42
CA VAL A 1171 17.95 -74.33 -22.21
C VAL A 1171 17.26 -75.39 -21.36
N TYR A 1172 15.93 -75.49 -21.39
CA TYR A 1172 15.17 -76.49 -20.64
C TYR A 1172 14.00 -77.06 -21.45
N SER A 1173 13.60 -78.29 -21.19
CA SER A 1173 12.39 -78.90 -21.78
C SER A 1173 11.88 -80.06 -20.91
N SER A 1174 10.61 -80.05 -20.53
CA SER A 1174 9.94 -81.15 -19.83
C SER A 1174 8.51 -81.39 -20.36
N ARG A 1175 7.98 -82.59 -20.18
CA ARG A 1175 6.55 -82.89 -20.41
C ARG A 1175 5.81 -82.94 -19.08
N ALA A 1176 4.50 -82.67 -19.11
CA ALA A 1176 3.61 -82.90 -17.99
C ALA A 1176 3.41 -84.42 -17.78
N THR A 1177 4.24 -85.06 -16.94
CA THR A 1177 4.23 -86.53 -16.76
C THR A 1177 3.44 -87.02 -15.54
N GLU A 1178 3.00 -86.13 -14.65
CA GLU A 1178 2.09 -86.47 -13.54
C GLU A 1178 1.08 -85.34 -13.34
N SER A 1179 -0.21 -85.67 -13.27
CA SER A 1179 -1.24 -84.76 -12.78
C SER A 1179 -1.10 -84.58 -11.28
N LYS A 1180 -0.79 -83.37 -10.83
CA LYS A 1180 -0.82 -82.99 -9.41
C LYS A 1180 -1.88 -81.92 -9.18
N VAL A 1181 -2.47 -82.01 -7.99
CA VAL A 1181 -3.76 -81.40 -7.62
C VAL A 1181 -3.79 -79.90 -7.96
N ASN A 1182 -4.91 -79.45 -8.53
CA ASN A 1182 -5.19 -78.07 -8.93
C ASN A 1182 -4.36 -77.49 -10.11
N GLY A 1183 -3.79 -78.34 -10.97
CA GLY A 1183 -3.25 -77.91 -12.29
C GLY A 1183 -1.94 -77.13 -12.22
N VAL A 1184 -1.22 -77.22 -11.10
CA VAL A 1184 0.03 -76.50 -10.85
C VAL A 1184 1.23 -77.37 -11.25
N PHE A 1185 1.95 -76.93 -12.28
CA PHE A 1185 3.24 -77.50 -12.66
C PHE A 1185 4.37 -76.71 -12.00
N THR A 1186 5.50 -77.33 -11.70
CA THR A 1186 6.66 -76.65 -11.08
C THR A 1186 7.94 -77.06 -11.77
N ILE A 1187 8.68 -76.08 -12.28
CA ILE A 1187 9.99 -76.26 -12.90
C ILE A 1187 11.07 -75.81 -11.91
N PRO A 1188 12.05 -76.66 -11.54
CA PRO A 1188 13.22 -76.22 -10.80
C PRO A 1188 14.16 -75.44 -11.72
N LEU A 1189 14.53 -74.22 -11.31
CA LEU A 1189 15.37 -73.28 -12.06
C LEU A 1189 16.86 -73.36 -11.67
N GLN A 1190 17.21 -74.16 -10.67
CA GLN A 1190 18.55 -74.26 -10.08
C GLN A 1190 19.68 -74.57 -11.10
N GLN A 1191 19.35 -75.10 -12.27
CA GLN A 1191 20.26 -75.42 -13.39
C GLN A 1191 20.33 -74.32 -14.49
N LEU A 1192 19.63 -73.20 -14.31
CA LEU A 1192 19.66 -72.03 -15.19
C LEU A 1192 20.35 -70.86 -14.47
N ASP A 1193 21.06 -70.04 -15.23
CA ASP A 1193 21.80 -68.88 -14.71
C ASP A 1193 20.87 -67.69 -14.42
N ILE A 1194 21.43 -66.61 -13.85
CA ILE A 1194 20.72 -65.33 -13.66
C ILE A 1194 20.55 -64.65 -15.04
N GLY A 1195 19.34 -64.20 -15.36
CA GLY A 1195 19.08 -63.52 -16.64
C GLY A 1195 17.64 -63.62 -17.15
N TRP A 1196 17.44 -63.21 -18.40
CA TRP A 1196 16.12 -63.20 -19.06
C TRP A 1196 15.87 -64.49 -19.85
N TYR A 1197 14.70 -65.07 -19.65
CA TYR A 1197 14.26 -66.32 -20.27
C TYR A 1197 12.84 -66.19 -20.81
N THR A 1198 12.48 -67.01 -21.80
CA THR A 1198 11.09 -67.15 -22.28
C THR A 1198 10.65 -68.60 -22.19
N ILE A 1199 9.55 -68.86 -21.47
CA ILE A 1199 8.92 -70.17 -21.41
C ILE A 1199 7.82 -70.28 -22.47
N HIS A 1200 7.91 -71.32 -23.29
CA HIS A 1200 6.90 -71.72 -24.26
C HIS A 1200 6.10 -72.89 -23.67
N ILE A 1201 4.78 -72.77 -23.72
CA ILE A 1201 3.85 -73.84 -23.37
C ILE A 1201 3.33 -74.41 -24.68
N ASN A 1202 3.76 -75.63 -25.01
CA ASN A 1202 3.40 -76.33 -26.22
C ASN A 1202 2.27 -77.33 -25.93
N VAL A 1203 1.28 -77.39 -26.82
CA VAL A 1203 0.18 -78.37 -26.80
C VAL A 1203 0.23 -79.16 -28.10
N ASN A 1204 0.19 -80.50 -28.03
CA ASN A 1204 0.28 -81.38 -29.20
C ASN A 1204 1.52 -81.10 -30.10
N GLY A 1205 2.61 -80.61 -29.51
CA GLY A 1205 3.86 -80.27 -30.20
C GLY A 1205 3.96 -78.83 -30.74
N TYR A 1206 2.88 -78.06 -30.75
CA TYR A 1206 2.86 -76.68 -31.27
C TYR A 1206 2.90 -75.65 -30.13
N PRO A 1207 3.67 -74.55 -30.24
CA PRO A 1207 3.69 -73.48 -29.24
C PRO A 1207 2.33 -72.77 -29.20
N ARG A 1208 1.67 -72.78 -28.03
CA ARG A 1208 0.36 -72.14 -27.81
C ARG A 1208 0.45 -70.86 -26.99
N LEU A 1209 1.39 -70.76 -26.07
CA LEU A 1209 1.73 -69.53 -25.36
C LEU A 1209 3.24 -69.39 -25.22
N GLN A 1210 3.70 -68.14 -25.16
CA GLN A 1210 5.04 -67.73 -24.76
C GLN A 1210 4.91 -66.72 -23.62
N LYS A 1211 5.77 -66.82 -22.60
CA LYS A 1211 5.83 -65.85 -21.49
C LYS A 1211 7.30 -65.57 -21.11
N PRO A 1212 7.75 -64.31 -21.08
CA PRO A 1212 9.05 -63.96 -20.54
C PRO A 1212 9.04 -64.05 -19.00
N PHE A 1213 10.17 -64.43 -18.42
CA PHE A 1213 10.45 -64.34 -16.98
C PHE A 1213 11.94 -64.09 -16.74
N ILE A 1214 12.26 -63.48 -15.61
CA ILE A 1214 13.64 -63.20 -15.17
C ILE A 1214 14.02 -64.27 -14.13
N ILE A 1215 15.28 -64.69 -14.11
CA ILE A 1215 15.88 -65.45 -13.00
C ILE A 1215 16.80 -64.51 -12.22
N GLU A 1216 16.53 -64.37 -10.93
CA GLU A 1216 17.33 -63.59 -9.96
C GLU A 1216 17.56 -64.47 -8.72
N ARG A 1217 18.78 -64.48 -8.18
CA ARG A 1217 19.21 -65.37 -7.09
C ARG A 1217 19.59 -64.61 -5.82
#